data_AF-A0AAV6QM60-F1
#
_entry.id   AF-A0AAV6QM60-F1
#
_cell.length_a   1.000
_cell.length_b   1.000
_cell.length_c   1.000
_cell.angle_alpha   90.00
_cell.angle_beta   90.00
_cell.angle_gamma   90.00
#
_symmetry.space_group_name_H-M   'P 1'
#
loop_
_entity.id
_entity.type
_entity.pdbx_description
1 polymer ?
#
loop_
_entity_poly.entity_id
_entity_poly.type
_entity_poly.pdbx_seq_one_letter_code
_entity_poly.pdbx_strand_id
1 'polypeptide(L)'
;MVKMIFSRRFPKDKNDADFSKNILQMQEKEINELKKLLSSDQIVVEKNDNAPCTLEEIERAQKDHLERSLQMSKGFSKQVEDLFQHLLSKTSIFSRDEAQDVIMSLIQTLLLVENHLVNTQEAELKRIQQKLLWWEELTGLLQSQPAALKWEMSLMQGLIATALEQLTSDDVLTFNHMEKILSEVQATLMKGLQQCTEEWTQKTKELVNDKCSKIVSKRKKLQRSQTKGKAVALELTQTHGDLQQLAKEHQELLVKHRQQTSDLDLQHENRVAEALTELWRKLRISWSKKLGELGKNVFLALVSAKSQLSAECCEKLWLDLEQKLVAQLQQVENTVKLQLEDMKAEVDKDGQVWSEEMSLAQACLKHLTEQQMKILKDMVARQSYALNSGVGLLMERKHEHMLAAAQRSFVVRHFCLHMLKEMKLSKLKTLSQTDFRTVLMDDPGKSQSCVGATFKNSRASLAERHLGPESQLVGHNFQQEFLSELETGMELLQCHAQLVVGNALSQAVQQTMETLPVESLASPKQDDSLKHHLMETASESVYMTKNSLCALVQRYYSHLQDVTRKIPQEQPNMNQEVTEQQERNSQLNTALQRELVNWGKKPTSVEFQQRVELHKRRVLEQCYLQQEMIYEELKQRKVAQDQTMESLKKQLLEAEEGFMNDVADLAQVSPHVHSRD
;
A
#
# COMPACT_ATOMS: atom_id res chain seq x y z
N MET A 1 7.14 -20.64 -12.71
CA MET A 1 5.94 -21.39 -12.29
C MET A 1 5.28 -22.09 -13.48
N VAL A 2 4.65 -21.36 -14.42
CA VAL A 2 3.96 -21.95 -15.60
C VAL A 2 4.86 -22.89 -16.42
N LYS A 3 6.09 -22.46 -16.77
CA LYS A 3 7.09 -23.32 -17.47
C LYS A 3 7.32 -24.66 -16.76
N MET A 4 7.40 -24.65 -15.43
CA MET A 4 7.68 -25.85 -14.64
C MET A 4 6.49 -26.82 -14.56
N ILE A 5 5.25 -26.31 -14.55
CA ILE A 5 4.03 -27.13 -14.60
C ILE A 5 3.99 -27.91 -15.91
N PHE A 6 4.20 -27.22 -17.03
CA PHE A 6 4.22 -27.85 -18.35
C PHE A 6 5.42 -28.79 -18.53
N SER A 7 6.62 -28.41 -18.07
CA SER A 7 7.81 -29.27 -18.17
C SER A 7 7.75 -30.55 -17.34
N ARG A 8 6.99 -30.56 -16.22
CA ARG A 8 6.82 -31.75 -15.38
C ARG A 8 5.78 -32.73 -15.91
N ARG A 9 4.74 -32.24 -16.60
CA ARG A 9 3.60 -33.06 -17.03
C ARG A 9 3.72 -33.63 -18.45
N PHE A 10 4.47 -32.99 -19.35
CA PHE A 10 4.47 -33.37 -20.77
C PHE A 10 5.83 -33.88 -21.26
N PRO A 11 6.04 -35.20 -21.35
CA PRO A 11 7.13 -35.77 -22.11
C PRO A 11 6.70 -35.99 -23.58
N LYS A 12 7.10 -35.09 -24.47
CA LYS A 12 7.37 -35.33 -25.90
C LYS A 12 6.22 -35.80 -26.84
N ASP A 13 4.94 -35.63 -26.51
CA ASP A 13 3.86 -35.75 -27.52
C ASP A 13 3.65 -34.44 -28.31
N LYS A 14 3.45 -34.52 -29.64
CA LYS A 14 3.47 -33.33 -30.52
C LYS A 14 2.36 -32.31 -30.22
N ASN A 15 1.15 -32.78 -29.98
CA ASN A 15 0.00 -31.89 -29.74
C ASN A 15 0.08 -31.19 -28.38
N ASP A 16 0.51 -31.90 -27.34
CA ASP A 16 0.68 -31.36 -25.99
C ASP A 16 1.85 -30.36 -25.92
N ALA A 17 2.89 -30.59 -26.73
CA ALA A 17 4.00 -29.68 -26.89
C ALA A 17 3.58 -28.36 -27.54
N ASP A 18 2.69 -28.40 -28.54
CA ASP A 18 2.18 -27.20 -29.21
C ASP A 18 1.25 -26.37 -28.31
N PHE A 19 0.34 -27.01 -27.57
CA PHE A 19 -0.49 -26.31 -26.57
C PHE A 19 0.36 -25.63 -25.50
N SER A 20 1.30 -26.37 -24.91
CA SER A 20 2.22 -25.85 -23.88
C SER A 20 3.05 -24.69 -24.40
N LYS A 21 3.58 -24.80 -25.63
CA LYS A 21 4.37 -23.75 -26.27
C LYS A 21 3.55 -22.49 -26.51
N ASN A 22 2.31 -22.62 -26.98
CA ASN A 22 1.42 -21.49 -27.23
C ASN A 22 1.10 -20.72 -25.93
N ILE A 23 0.74 -21.44 -24.86
CA ILE A 23 0.48 -20.82 -23.54
C ILE A 23 1.72 -20.11 -23.01
N LEU A 24 2.91 -20.73 -23.12
CA LEU A 24 4.15 -20.11 -22.66
C LEU A 24 4.52 -18.86 -23.46
N GLN A 25 4.33 -18.87 -24.78
CA GLN A 25 4.56 -17.70 -25.63
C GLN A 25 3.58 -16.57 -25.33
N MET A 26 2.30 -16.89 -25.11
CA MET A 26 1.28 -15.92 -24.70
C MET A 26 1.66 -15.24 -23.38
N GLN A 27 1.97 -16.03 -22.35
CA GLN A 27 2.36 -15.51 -21.03
C GLN A 27 3.64 -14.67 -21.10
N GLU A 28 4.63 -15.08 -21.92
CA GLU A 28 5.86 -14.33 -22.10
C GLU A 28 5.62 -12.98 -22.82
N LYS A 29 4.74 -12.96 -23.82
CA LYS A 29 4.34 -11.72 -24.53
C LYS A 29 3.66 -10.74 -23.58
N GLU A 30 2.64 -11.20 -22.85
CA GLU A 30 1.89 -10.38 -21.89
C GLU A 30 2.78 -9.85 -20.75
N ILE A 31 3.68 -10.68 -20.20
CA ILE A 31 4.65 -10.24 -19.19
C ILE A 31 5.56 -9.13 -19.77
N ASN A 32 5.98 -9.28 -21.03
CA ASN A 32 6.82 -8.26 -21.68
C ASN A 32 6.06 -6.96 -21.94
N GLU A 33 4.75 -7.03 -22.23
CA GLU A 33 3.88 -5.84 -22.32
C GLU A 33 3.74 -5.15 -20.96
N LEU A 34 3.50 -5.90 -19.88
CA LEU A 34 3.47 -5.37 -18.51
C LEU A 34 4.82 -4.73 -18.11
N LYS A 35 5.94 -5.33 -18.51
CA LYS A 35 7.29 -4.77 -18.27
C LYS A 35 7.57 -3.50 -19.08
N LYS A 36 7.01 -3.34 -20.28
CA LYS A 36 7.17 -2.12 -21.09
C LYS A 36 6.55 -0.91 -20.38
N LEU A 37 5.40 -1.09 -19.73
CA LEU A 37 4.76 -0.06 -18.90
C LEU A 37 5.66 0.39 -17.73
N LEU A 38 6.52 -0.51 -17.21
CA LEU A 38 7.52 -0.26 -16.17
C LEU A 38 8.76 0.49 -16.67
N SER A 39 9.20 0.19 -17.90
CA SER A 39 10.51 0.60 -18.43
C SER A 39 10.51 2.03 -18.98
N SER A 40 9.35 2.57 -19.37
CA SER A 40 9.20 3.93 -19.92
C SER A 40 9.70 5.02 -18.96
N ASP A 41 9.60 4.80 -17.64
CA ASP A 41 9.93 5.81 -16.63
C ASP A 41 11.27 5.58 -15.92
N GLN A 42 11.79 4.35 -15.88
CA GLN A 42 13.15 4.10 -15.35
C GLN A 42 14.20 4.89 -16.13
N ILE A 43 13.96 5.10 -17.43
CA ILE A 43 14.79 5.93 -18.32
C ILE A 43 14.73 7.42 -17.96
N VAL A 44 13.65 7.89 -17.32
CA VAL A 44 13.47 9.29 -16.89
C VAL A 44 14.17 9.54 -15.55
N VAL A 45 14.10 8.59 -14.62
CA VAL A 45 14.76 8.69 -13.30
C VAL A 45 16.29 8.59 -13.42
N GLU A 46 16.82 7.67 -14.25
CA GLU A 46 18.27 7.52 -14.43
C GLU A 46 18.95 8.71 -15.14
N LYS A 47 18.19 9.51 -15.91
CA LYS A 47 18.74 10.67 -16.64
C LYS A 47 18.83 11.95 -15.80
N ASN A 48 18.19 12.00 -14.63
CA ASN A 48 18.05 13.23 -13.82
C ASN A 48 18.72 13.17 -12.44
N ASP A 49 19.56 12.17 -12.17
CA ASP A 49 20.21 11.88 -10.86
C ASP A 49 20.98 13.07 -10.21
N ASN A 50 21.20 14.18 -10.91
CA ASN A 50 21.95 15.35 -10.43
C ASN A 50 21.13 16.64 -10.24
N ALA A 51 19.83 16.65 -10.58
CA ALA A 51 18.98 17.83 -10.37
C ALA A 51 18.31 17.79 -8.98
N PRO A 52 18.25 18.92 -8.23
CA PRO A 52 17.51 18.96 -6.98
C PRO A 52 16.01 18.75 -7.26
N CYS A 53 15.42 17.75 -6.60
CA CYS A 53 14.01 17.41 -6.72
C CYS A 53 13.18 18.23 -5.73
N THR A 54 12.05 18.78 -6.17
CA THR A 54 11.11 19.52 -5.31
C THR A 54 10.20 18.57 -4.53
N LEU A 55 9.61 19.04 -3.44
CA LEU A 55 8.71 18.21 -2.62
C LEU A 55 7.45 17.82 -3.38
N GLU A 56 6.94 18.71 -4.24
CA GLU A 56 5.81 18.49 -5.14
C GLU A 56 6.13 17.43 -6.20
N GLU A 57 7.38 17.37 -6.69
CA GLU A 57 7.83 16.31 -7.58
C GLU A 57 7.90 14.96 -6.89
N ILE A 58 8.37 14.91 -5.64
CA ILE A 58 8.38 13.67 -4.83
C ILE A 58 6.95 13.19 -4.60
N GLU A 59 6.05 14.09 -4.19
CA GLU A 59 4.63 13.78 -3.96
C GLU A 59 3.98 13.22 -5.23
N ARG A 60 4.19 13.86 -6.38
CA ARG A 60 3.70 13.37 -7.68
C ARG A 60 4.29 12.02 -8.04
N ALA A 61 5.60 11.83 -7.92
CA ALA A 61 6.26 10.58 -8.25
C ALA A 61 5.78 9.41 -7.37
N GLN A 62 5.47 9.67 -6.10
CA GLN A 62 4.91 8.68 -5.18
C GLN A 62 3.46 8.32 -5.55
N LYS A 63 2.65 9.30 -5.96
CA LYS A 63 1.30 9.06 -6.45
C LYS A 63 1.31 8.24 -7.75
N ASP A 64 2.14 8.63 -8.71
CA ASP A 64 2.34 7.88 -9.96
C ASP A 64 2.86 6.46 -9.70
N HIS A 65 3.67 6.27 -8.65
CA HIS A 65 4.11 4.94 -8.23
C HIS A 65 2.95 4.08 -7.70
N LEU A 66 2.04 4.64 -6.89
CA LEU A 66 0.84 3.92 -6.43
C LEU A 66 -0.03 3.51 -7.62
N GLU A 67 -0.37 4.47 -8.50
CA GLU A 67 -1.22 4.21 -9.66
C GLU A 67 -0.64 3.12 -10.56
N ARG A 68 0.67 3.19 -10.85
CA ARG A 68 1.36 2.14 -11.62
C ARG A 68 1.37 0.79 -10.90
N SER A 69 1.53 0.77 -9.59
CA SER A 69 1.51 -0.47 -8.80
C SER A 69 0.13 -1.14 -8.85
N LEU A 70 -0.95 -0.35 -8.75
CA LEU A 70 -2.32 -0.84 -8.88
C LEU A 70 -2.63 -1.32 -10.30
N GLN A 71 -2.22 -0.55 -11.31
CA GLN A 71 -2.41 -0.93 -12.71
C GLN A 71 -1.62 -2.18 -13.09
N MET A 72 -0.41 -2.34 -12.55
CA MET A 72 0.39 -3.55 -12.71
C MET A 72 -0.27 -4.75 -12.04
N SER A 73 -0.78 -4.58 -10.82
CA SER A 73 -1.51 -5.64 -10.11
C SER A 73 -2.76 -6.06 -10.88
N LYS A 74 -3.52 -5.10 -11.42
CA LYS A 74 -4.69 -5.34 -12.27
C LYS A 74 -4.31 -6.08 -13.56
N GLY A 75 -3.27 -5.61 -14.26
CA GLY A 75 -2.78 -6.23 -15.49
C GLY A 75 -2.27 -7.65 -15.27
N PHE A 76 -1.51 -7.87 -14.20
CA PHE A 76 -1.05 -9.20 -13.80
C PHE A 76 -2.21 -10.12 -13.43
N SER A 77 -3.17 -9.65 -12.64
CA SER A 77 -4.34 -10.45 -12.28
C SER A 77 -5.18 -10.83 -13.50
N LYS A 78 -5.34 -9.91 -14.45
CA LYS A 78 -6.01 -10.20 -15.73
C LYS A 78 -5.26 -11.28 -16.52
N GLN A 79 -3.93 -11.16 -16.67
CA GLN A 79 -3.11 -12.16 -17.34
C GLN A 79 -3.25 -13.55 -16.67
N VAL A 80 -3.26 -13.60 -15.35
CA VAL A 80 -3.44 -14.84 -14.58
C VAL A 80 -4.84 -15.42 -14.79
N GLU A 81 -5.86 -14.57 -14.80
CA GLU A 81 -7.23 -15.00 -15.08
C GLU A 81 -7.40 -15.50 -16.52
N ASP A 82 -6.81 -14.82 -17.51
CA ASP A 82 -6.81 -15.25 -18.91
C ASP A 82 -6.13 -16.62 -19.04
N LEU A 83 -5.00 -16.87 -18.36
CA LEU A 83 -4.39 -18.20 -18.28
C LEU A 83 -5.37 -19.23 -17.73
N PHE A 84 -6.08 -18.92 -16.64
CA PHE A 84 -7.04 -19.84 -16.03
C PHE A 84 -8.22 -20.15 -16.96
N GLN A 85 -8.71 -19.17 -17.71
CA GLN A 85 -9.74 -19.39 -18.73
C GLN A 85 -9.24 -20.34 -19.83
N HIS A 86 -8.00 -20.19 -20.29
CA HIS A 86 -7.41 -21.10 -21.28
C HIS A 86 -7.26 -22.53 -20.73
N LEU A 87 -6.84 -22.68 -19.47
CA LEU A 87 -6.69 -23.99 -18.83
C LEU A 87 -8.04 -24.72 -18.64
N LEU A 88 -9.13 -23.97 -18.45
CA LEU A 88 -10.49 -24.50 -18.27
C LEU A 88 -11.27 -24.62 -19.59
N SER A 89 -10.68 -24.18 -20.70
CA SER A 89 -11.30 -24.21 -22.02
C SER A 89 -11.37 -25.64 -22.59
N LYS A 90 -12.28 -25.87 -23.54
CA LYS A 90 -12.43 -27.16 -24.23
C LYS A 90 -11.20 -27.61 -25.03
N THR A 91 -10.39 -26.66 -25.47
CA THR A 91 -9.16 -26.92 -26.22
C THR A 91 -7.97 -27.20 -25.31
N SER A 92 -8.18 -27.19 -23.99
CA SER A 92 -7.19 -27.56 -22.99
C SER A 92 -6.88 -29.05 -23.04
N ILE A 93 -5.61 -29.38 -22.83
CA ILE A 93 -5.13 -30.75 -22.65
C ILE A 93 -5.40 -31.30 -21.25
N PHE A 94 -5.79 -30.44 -20.30
CA PHE A 94 -6.15 -30.86 -18.94
C PHE A 94 -7.61 -31.27 -18.88
N SER A 95 -7.90 -32.35 -18.15
CA SER A 95 -9.25 -32.54 -17.64
C SER A 95 -9.62 -31.37 -16.71
N ARG A 96 -10.92 -31.13 -16.52
CA ARG A 96 -11.35 -29.98 -15.72
C ARG A 96 -10.85 -30.05 -14.27
N ASP A 97 -10.90 -31.22 -13.66
CA ASP A 97 -10.45 -31.41 -12.28
C ASP A 97 -8.93 -31.15 -12.18
N GLU A 98 -8.16 -31.67 -13.13
CA GLU A 98 -6.72 -31.39 -13.21
C GLU A 98 -6.41 -29.92 -13.47
N ALA A 99 -7.22 -29.22 -14.27
CA ALA A 99 -7.09 -27.79 -14.51
C ALA A 99 -7.40 -27.00 -13.24
N GLN A 100 -8.47 -27.34 -12.51
CA GLN A 100 -8.81 -26.71 -11.23
C GLN A 100 -7.70 -26.92 -10.19
N ASP A 101 -7.12 -28.12 -10.11
CA ASP A 101 -6.00 -28.41 -9.22
C ASP A 101 -4.75 -27.59 -9.58
N VAL A 102 -4.44 -27.46 -10.87
CA VAL A 102 -3.33 -26.62 -11.36
C VAL A 102 -3.56 -25.16 -10.99
N ILE A 103 -4.77 -24.65 -11.23
CA ILE A 103 -5.13 -23.28 -10.93
C ILE A 103 -5.03 -23.03 -9.42
N MET A 104 -5.55 -23.94 -8.60
CA MET A 104 -5.49 -23.86 -7.15
C MET A 104 -4.03 -23.86 -6.64
N SER A 105 -3.19 -24.75 -7.17
CA SER A 105 -1.76 -24.81 -6.85
C SER A 105 -1.02 -23.52 -7.23
N LEU A 106 -1.33 -22.96 -8.41
CA LEU A 106 -0.78 -21.70 -8.88
C LEU A 106 -1.17 -20.52 -7.98
N ILE A 107 -2.47 -20.36 -7.69
CA ILE A 107 -2.94 -19.22 -6.88
C ILE A 107 -2.45 -19.31 -5.44
N GLN A 108 -2.37 -20.51 -4.86
CA GLN A 108 -1.77 -20.71 -3.54
C GLN A 108 -0.29 -20.33 -3.54
N THR A 109 0.45 -20.70 -4.58
CA THR A 109 1.87 -20.31 -4.71
C THR A 109 2.02 -18.80 -4.86
N LEU A 110 1.14 -18.14 -5.62
CA LEU A 110 1.13 -16.68 -5.75
C LEU A 110 0.80 -15.98 -4.43
N LEU A 111 -0.18 -16.48 -3.67
CA LEU A 111 -0.50 -16.00 -2.32
C LEU A 111 0.69 -16.13 -1.37
N LEU A 112 1.40 -17.26 -1.40
CA LEU A 112 2.62 -17.46 -0.61
C LEU A 112 3.68 -16.41 -0.96
N VAL A 113 3.91 -16.15 -2.26
CA VAL A 113 4.83 -15.10 -2.71
C VAL A 113 4.36 -13.72 -2.22
N GLU A 114 3.08 -13.40 -2.32
CA GLU A 114 2.56 -12.10 -1.91
C GLU A 114 2.69 -11.87 -0.40
N ASN A 115 2.38 -12.88 0.43
CA ASN A 115 2.61 -12.84 1.87
C ASN A 115 4.09 -12.61 2.22
N HIS A 116 5.00 -13.25 1.48
CA HIS A 116 6.43 -13.01 1.65
C HIS A 116 6.85 -11.58 1.25
N LEU A 117 6.26 -11.03 0.18
CA LEU A 117 6.49 -9.65 -0.24
C LEU A 117 5.96 -8.67 0.82
N VAL A 118 4.78 -8.91 1.40
CA VAL A 118 4.23 -8.11 2.50
C VAL A 118 5.20 -8.09 3.69
N ASN A 119 5.59 -9.25 4.20
CA ASN A 119 6.50 -9.36 5.35
C ASN A 119 7.83 -8.68 5.08
N THR A 120 8.37 -8.84 3.87
CA THR A 120 9.64 -8.22 3.54
C THR A 120 9.50 -6.70 3.44
N GLN A 121 8.43 -6.21 2.80
CA GLN A 121 8.20 -4.79 2.66
C GLN A 121 8.00 -4.12 4.02
N GLU A 122 7.26 -4.76 4.94
CA GLU A 122 7.10 -4.25 6.30
C GLU A 122 8.45 -4.10 7.04
N ALA A 123 9.32 -5.11 6.95
CA ALA A 123 10.67 -5.04 7.51
C ALA A 123 11.51 -3.92 6.89
N GLU A 124 11.39 -3.72 5.57
CA GLU A 124 12.09 -2.65 4.84
C GLU A 124 11.57 -1.26 5.25
N LEU A 125 10.26 -1.07 5.38
CA LEU A 125 9.64 0.19 5.83
C LEU A 125 10.08 0.52 7.26
N LYS A 126 10.07 -0.46 8.16
CA LYS A 126 10.57 -0.31 9.54
C LYS A 126 12.05 0.09 9.56
N ARG A 127 12.88 -0.52 8.71
CA ARG A 127 14.30 -0.16 8.59
C ARG A 127 14.47 1.28 8.07
N ILE A 128 13.67 1.69 7.08
CA ILE A 128 13.68 3.07 6.56
C ILE A 128 13.30 4.05 7.67
N GLN A 129 12.24 3.77 8.43
CA GLN A 129 11.82 4.58 9.58
C GLN A 129 12.96 4.74 10.60
N GLN A 130 13.55 3.63 11.05
CA GLN A 130 14.67 3.64 12.01
C GLN A 130 15.85 4.46 11.50
N LYS A 131 16.17 4.30 10.20
CA LYS A 131 17.24 5.07 9.56
C LYS A 131 16.94 6.56 9.53
N LEU A 132 15.71 6.96 9.23
CA LEU A 132 15.31 8.36 9.24
C LEU A 132 15.44 8.97 10.64
N LEU A 133 14.93 8.28 11.67
CA LEU A 133 15.06 8.71 13.07
C LEU A 133 16.53 8.83 13.50
N TRP A 134 17.36 7.88 13.08
CA TRP A 134 18.80 7.92 13.34
C TRP A 134 19.49 9.12 12.68
N TRP A 135 19.12 9.45 11.43
CA TRP A 135 19.63 10.65 10.77
C TRP A 135 19.15 11.95 11.42
N GLU A 136 17.95 11.97 11.97
CA GLU A 136 17.42 13.09 12.74
C GLU A 136 18.25 13.30 14.04
N GLU A 137 18.48 12.24 14.82
CA GLU A 137 19.35 12.25 16.02
C GLU A 137 20.76 12.76 15.67
N LEU A 138 21.35 12.24 14.58
CA LEU A 138 22.68 12.65 14.12
C LEU A 138 22.72 14.11 13.65
N THR A 139 21.65 14.59 13.03
CA THR A 139 21.53 15.99 12.58
C THR A 139 21.42 16.94 13.77
N GLY A 140 20.67 16.57 14.81
CA GLY A 140 20.65 17.32 16.07
C GLY A 140 22.02 17.40 16.74
N LEU A 141 22.75 16.28 16.79
CA LEU A 141 24.14 16.25 17.28
C LEU A 141 25.06 17.15 16.45
N LEU A 142 24.93 17.14 15.13
CA LEU A 142 25.66 18.04 14.23
C LEU A 142 25.41 19.51 14.55
N GLN A 143 24.15 19.90 14.68
CA GLN A 143 23.74 21.29 14.91
C GLN A 143 24.13 21.81 16.31
N SER A 144 24.29 20.91 17.29
CA SER A 144 24.76 21.28 18.63
C SER A 144 26.19 21.86 18.64
N GLN A 145 27.05 21.47 17.69
CA GLN A 145 28.48 21.82 17.74
C GLN A 145 28.75 23.31 17.45
N PRO A 146 28.22 23.91 16.37
CA PRO A 146 28.33 25.36 16.17
C PRO A 146 27.63 26.18 17.26
N ALA A 147 26.55 25.65 17.85
CA ALA A 147 25.86 26.29 18.96
C ALA A 147 26.75 26.35 20.23
N ALA A 148 27.43 25.24 20.56
CA ALA A 148 28.37 25.19 21.68
C ALA A 148 29.56 26.16 21.50
N LEU A 149 30.10 26.28 20.28
CA LEU A 149 31.14 27.27 19.94
C LEU A 149 30.67 28.70 20.12
N LYS A 150 29.47 29.01 19.62
CA LYS A 150 28.88 30.35 19.79
C LYS A 150 28.72 30.70 21.27
N TRP A 151 28.33 29.73 22.09
CA TRP A 151 28.13 29.94 23.51
C TRP A 151 29.45 30.16 24.26
N GLU A 152 30.48 29.37 23.96
CA GLU A 152 31.84 29.59 24.49
C GLU A 152 32.34 31.01 24.19
N MET A 153 32.06 31.53 22.99
CA MET A 153 32.37 32.92 22.65
C MET A 153 31.57 33.92 23.47
N SER A 154 30.27 33.69 23.69
CA SER A 154 29.42 34.56 24.50
C SER A 154 29.88 34.60 25.97
N LEU A 155 30.29 33.46 26.53
CA LEU A 155 30.90 33.42 27.85
C LEU A 155 32.19 34.24 27.93
N MET A 156 33.09 34.02 26.98
CA MET A 156 34.37 34.73 26.96
C MET A 156 34.14 36.23 26.84
N GLN A 157 33.20 36.68 26.01
CA GLN A 157 32.78 38.08 25.91
C GLN A 157 32.21 38.61 27.23
N GLY A 158 31.34 37.86 27.91
CA GLY A 158 30.77 38.24 29.20
C GLY A 158 31.84 38.40 30.28
N LEU A 159 32.78 37.46 30.37
CA LEU A 159 33.89 37.55 31.32
C LEU A 159 34.84 38.70 31.01
N ILE A 160 35.11 38.98 29.72
CA ILE A 160 35.88 40.16 29.30
C ILE A 160 35.14 41.44 29.71
N ALA A 161 33.82 41.51 29.54
CA ALA A 161 33.01 42.65 29.96
C ALA A 161 33.09 42.88 31.47
N THR A 162 32.90 41.85 32.28
CA THR A 162 33.03 41.96 33.74
C THR A 162 34.44 42.42 34.15
N ALA A 163 35.49 41.91 33.50
CA ALA A 163 36.86 42.33 33.78
C ALA A 163 37.10 43.81 33.41
N LEU A 164 36.58 44.27 32.27
CA LEU A 164 36.69 45.67 31.85
C LEU A 164 35.84 46.62 32.70
N GLU A 165 34.68 46.17 33.18
CA GLU A 165 33.85 46.90 34.14
C GLU A 165 34.58 47.11 35.46
N GLN A 166 35.27 46.09 35.98
CA GLN A 166 36.12 46.18 37.18
C GLN A 166 37.28 47.17 36.98
N LEU A 167 37.97 47.09 35.85
CA LEU A 167 39.03 48.06 35.52
C LEU A 167 38.50 49.49 35.36
N THR A 168 37.24 49.64 34.95
CA THR A 168 36.59 50.96 34.84
C THR A 168 36.14 51.47 36.20
N SER A 169 35.65 50.60 37.10
CA SER A 169 35.31 50.98 38.48
C SER A 169 36.53 51.33 39.32
N ASP A 170 37.69 50.76 38.99
CA ASP A 170 38.98 51.03 39.65
C ASP A 170 39.71 52.25 39.04
N ASP A 171 39.03 53.05 38.19
CA ASP A 171 39.56 54.22 37.47
C ASP A 171 40.79 53.92 36.57
N VAL A 172 41.05 52.66 36.24
CA VAL A 172 42.15 52.22 35.38
C VAL A 172 41.82 52.42 33.88
N LEU A 173 40.54 52.30 33.52
CA LEU A 173 40.01 52.55 32.19
C LEU A 173 38.87 53.59 32.24
N THR A 174 38.70 54.36 31.16
CA THR A 174 37.51 55.19 31.00
C THR A 174 36.38 54.39 30.36
N PHE A 175 35.13 54.78 30.59
CA PHE A 175 33.96 54.14 29.99
C PHE A 175 34.06 54.08 28.44
N ASN A 176 34.51 55.16 27.80
CA ASN A 176 34.72 55.18 26.34
C ASN A 176 35.79 54.18 25.87
N HIS A 177 36.82 53.94 26.68
CA HIS A 177 37.82 52.92 26.37
C HIS A 177 37.24 51.51 26.53
N MET A 178 36.48 51.25 27.59
CA MET A 178 35.78 49.98 27.81
C MET A 178 34.85 49.62 26.64
N GLU A 179 33.96 50.53 26.23
CA GLU A 179 32.99 50.29 25.14
C GLU A 179 33.70 50.00 23.80
N LYS A 180 34.79 50.71 23.52
CA LYS A 180 35.59 50.49 22.32
C LYS A 180 36.29 49.12 22.33
N ILE A 181 36.87 48.72 23.46
CA ILE A 181 37.52 47.41 23.61
C ILE A 181 36.48 46.30 23.42
N LEU A 182 35.32 46.43 24.06
CA LEU A 182 34.23 45.45 23.94
C LEU A 182 33.72 45.30 22.50
N SER A 183 33.51 46.42 21.81
CA SER A 183 33.07 46.42 20.42
C SER A 183 34.06 45.70 19.50
N GLU A 184 35.36 45.92 19.71
CA GLU A 184 36.42 45.37 18.87
C GLU A 184 36.70 43.88 19.15
N VAL A 185 36.63 43.47 20.43
CA VAL A 185 36.62 42.07 20.85
C VAL A 185 35.41 41.34 20.25
N GLN A 186 34.21 41.91 20.38
CA GLN A 186 32.99 41.32 19.84
C GLN A 186 33.06 41.16 18.33
N ALA A 187 33.48 42.19 17.60
CA ALA A 187 33.61 42.15 16.15
C ALA A 187 34.62 41.09 15.68
N THR A 188 35.78 41.01 16.35
CA THR A 188 36.83 40.04 15.99
C THR A 188 36.39 38.59 16.24
N LEU A 189 35.78 38.34 17.40
CA LEU A 189 35.29 37.00 17.76
C LEU A 189 34.12 36.56 16.88
N MET A 190 33.18 37.46 16.57
CA MET A 190 32.07 37.15 15.66
C MET A 190 32.57 36.80 14.25
N LYS A 191 33.55 37.55 13.72
CA LYS A 191 34.17 37.24 12.43
C LYS A 191 34.89 35.87 12.47
N GLY A 192 35.60 35.58 13.55
CA GLY A 192 36.25 34.28 13.76
C GLY A 192 35.24 33.13 13.81
N LEU A 193 34.14 33.29 14.56
CA LEU A 193 33.08 32.30 14.70
C LEU A 193 32.38 32.02 13.37
N GLN A 194 32.12 33.05 12.57
CA GLN A 194 31.55 32.89 11.24
C GLN A 194 32.45 32.03 10.34
N GLN A 195 33.75 32.33 10.29
CA GLN A 195 34.72 31.54 9.52
C GLN A 195 34.75 30.07 9.97
N CYS A 196 34.72 29.82 11.28
CA CYS A 196 34.68 28.46 11.81
C CYS A 196 33.38 27.72 11.42
N THR A 197 32.24 28.41 11.42
CA THR A 197 30.94 27.83 11.06
C THR A 197 30.84 27.53 9.56
N GLU A 198 31.40 28.39 8.71
CA GLU A 198 31.50 28.17 7.27
C GLU A 198 32.42 26.98 6.95
N GLU A 199 33.60 26.94 7.57
CA GLU A 199 34.54 25.82 7.45
C GLU A 199 33.93 24.49 7.93
N TRP A 200 33.16 24.52 9.03
CA TRP A 200 32.40 23.36 9.53
C TRP A 200 31.44 22.82 8.49
N THR A 201 30.60 23.70 7.94
CA THR A 201 29.56 23.34 6.98
C THR A 201 30.19 22.75 5.73
N GLN A 202 31.28 23.38 5.25
CA GLN A 202 32.01 22.94 4.08
C GLN A 202 32.63 21.55 4.29
N LYS A 203 33.45 21.35 5.34
CA LYS A 203 34.14 20.07 5.58
C LYS A 203 33.16 18.93 5.85
N THR A 204 32.06 19.20 6.55
CA THR A 204 31.00 18.22 6.79
C THR A 204 30.35 17.80 5.47
N LYS A 205 30.00 18.77 4.62
CA LYS A 205 29.41 18.50 3.30
C LYS A 205 30.35 17.72 2.40
N GLU A 206 31.63 18.07 2.35
CA GLU A 206 32.66 17.36 1.58
C GLU A 206 32.80 15.90 2.03
N LEU A 207 32.87 15.66 3.35
CA LEU A 207 32.97 14.31 3.92
C LEU A 207 31.74 13.46 3.59
N VAL A 208 30.53 14.00 3.80
CA VAL A 208 29.28 13.28 3.52
C VAL A 208 29.18 12.96 2.02
N ASN A 209 29.49 13.92 1.14
CA ASN A 209 29.45 13.69 -0.31
C ASN A 209 30.44 12.61 -0.77
N ASP A 210 31.68 12.62 -0.26
CA ASP A 210 32.67 11.57 -0.55
C ASP A 210 32.15 10.19 -0.10
N LYS A 211 31.58 10.09 1.10
CA LYS A 211 31.04 8.84 1.63
C LYS A 211 29.82 8.35 0.81
N CYS A 212 28.90 9.25 0.47
CA CYS A 212 27.74 8.98 -0.39
C CYS A 212 28.15 8.43 -1.76
N SER A 213 29.14 9.04 -2.41
CA SER A 213 29.64 8.55 -3.71
C SER A 213 30.22 7.13 -3.61
N LYS A 214 30.94 6.84 -2.51
CA LYS A 214 31.53 5.51 -2.25
C LYS A 214 30.46 4.45 -2.04
N ILE A 215 29.42 4.70 -1.25
CA ILE A 215 28.35 3.70 -1.02
C ILE A 215 27.53 3.43 -2.28
N VAL A 216 27.26 4.45 -3.10
CA VAL A 216 26.61 4.27 -4.41
C VAL A 216 27.43 3.33 -5.29
N SER A 217 28.75 3.51 -5.36
CA SER A 217 29.63 2.61 -6.13
C SER A 217 29.65 1.17 -5.60
N LYS A 218 29.62 0.98 -4.27
CA LYS A 218 29.59 -0.34 -3.63
C LYS A 218 28.25 -1.04 -3.85
N ARG A 219 27.13 -0.33 -3.72
CA ARG A 219 25.79 -0.85 -4.03
C ARG A 219 25.69 -1.30 -5.49
N LYS A 220 26.20 -0.50 -6.44
CA LYS A 220 26.25 -0.89 -7.87
C LYS A 220 27.07 -2.20 -8.08
N LYS A 221 28.19 -2.37 -7.38
CA LYS A 221 28.99 -3.63 -7.43
C LYS A 221 28.24 -4.81 -6.83
N LEU A 222 27.62 -4.63 -5.66
CA LEU A 222 26.82 -5.65 -4.99
C LEU A 222 25.64 -6.08 -5.87
N GLN A 223 24.88 -5.13 -6.40
CA GLN A 223 23.75 -5.39 -7.30
C GLN A 223 24.18 -6.22 -8.52
N ARG A 224 25.30 -5.88 -9.17
CA ARG A 224 25.84 -6.68 -10.28
C ARG A 224 26.16 -8.13 -9.88
N SER A 225 26.72 -8.34 -8.68
CA SER A 225 26.99 -9.69 -8.17
C SER A 225 25.72 -10.47 -7.88
N GLN A 226 24.70 -9.81 -7.32
CA GLN A 226 23.39 -10.37 -7.02
C GLN A 226 22.62 -10.75 -8.30
N THR A 227 22.65 -9.91 -9.34
CA THR A 227 22.02 -10.23 -10.63
C THR A 227 22.65 -11.46 -11.28
N LYS A 228 23.99 -11.59 -11.22
CA LYS A 228 24.70 -12.79 -11.70
C LYS A 228 24.33 -14.04 -10.90
N GLY A 229 24.32 -13.94 -9.57
CA GLY A 229 23.94 -15.05 -8.69
C GLY A 229 22.49 -15.49 -8.87
N LYS A 230 21.57 -14.54 -9.12
CA LYS A 230 20.15 -14.82 -9.39
C LYS A 230 19.93 -15.60 -10.69
N ALA A 231 20.65 -15.28 -11.75
CA ALA A 231 20.55 -16.03 -13.02
C ALA A 231 20.93 -17.50 -12.83
N VAL A 232 22.07 -17.76 -12.17
CA VAL A 232 22.59 -19.12 -11.91
C VAL A 232 21.65 -19.91 -10.99
N ALA A 233 21.17 -19.30 -9.90
CA ALA A 233 20.25 -19.96 -8.98
C ALA A 233 18.91 -20.33 -9.63
N LEU A 234 18.36 -19.45 -10.48
CA LEU A 234 17.11 -19.70 -11.19
C LEU A 234 17.23 -20.83 -12.23
N GLU A 235 18.39 -20.99 -12.87
CA GLU A 235 18.65 -22.09 -13.82
C GLU A 235 18.75 -23.44 -13.10
N LEU A 236 19.41 -23.49 -11.94
CA LEU A 236 19.56 -24.70 -11.13
C LEU A 236 18.21 -25.18 -10.55
N THR A 237 17.41 -24.30 -9.92
CA THR A 237 16.16 -24.71 -9.26
C THR A 237 15.06 -25.15 -10.24
N GLN A 238 15.08 -24.66 -11.49
CA GLN A 238 14.08 -25.03 -12.51
C GLN A 238 14.11 -26.51 -12.91
N THR A 239 15.18 -27.23 -12.61
CA THR A 239 15.36 -28.62 -13.04
C THR A 239 14.72 -29.66 -12.10
N HIS A 240 14.55 -29.36 -10.80
CA HIS A 240 14.27 -30.41 -9.79
C HIS A 240 13.23 -30.08 -8.69
N GLY A 241 12.73 -28.84 -8.57
CA GLY A 241 11.88 -28.40 -7.43
C GLY A 241 10.36 -28.27 -7.71
N ASP A 242 9.51 -28.45 -6.70
CA ASP A 242 8.06 -28.15 -6.74
C ASP A 242 7.78 -26.63 -6.72
N LEU A 243 6.57 -26.17 -7.09
CA LEU A 243 6.21 -24.75 -7.23
C LEU A 243 6.42 -23.97 -5.93
N GLN A 244 5.97 -24.52 -4.81
CA GLN A 244 6.15 -23.90 -3.52
C GLN A 244 7.61 -23.90 -3.09
N GLN A 245 8.35 -24.97 -3.38
CA GLN A 245 9.78 -25.05 -3.11
C GLN A 245 10.59 -24.05 -3.94
N LEU A 246 10.28 -23.89 -5.23
CA LEU A 246 10.86 -22.86 -6.11
C LEU A 246 10.57 -21.45 -5.58
N ALA A 247 9.32 -21.19 -5.17
CA ALA A 247 8.94 -19.90 -4.60
C ALA A 247 9.72 -19.60 -3.32
N LYS A 248 9.89 -20.61 -2.45
CA LYS A 248 10.63 -20.51 -1.20
C LYS A 248 12.13 -20.27 -1.43
N GLU A 249 12.78 -21.06 -2.30
CA GLU A 249 14.19 -20.87 -2.63
C GLU A 249 14.46 -19.51 -3.29
N HIS A 250 13.56 -19.07 -4.18
CA HIS A 250 13.63 -17.73 -4.76
C HIS A 250 13.52 -16.65 -3.67
N GLN A 251 12.60 -16.82 -2.73
CA GLN A 251 12.41 -15.91 -1.63
C GLN A 251 13.62 -15.87 -0.69
N GLU A 252 14.19 -17.02 -0.32
CA GLU A 252 15.40 -17.10 0.51
C GLU A 252 16.58 -16.36 -0.15
N LEU A 253 16.74 -16.50 -1.47
CA LEU A 253 17.73 -15.75 -2.23
C LEU A 253 17.47 -14.24 -2.17
N LEU A 254 16.22 -13.79 -2.35
CA LEU A 254 15.86 -12.37 -2.26
C LEU A 254 16.09 -11.80 -0.85
N VAL A 255 15.72 -12.55 0.19
CA VAL A 255 15.98 -12.18 1.60
C VAL A 255 17.48 -12.06 1.85
N LYS A 256 18.28 -13.02 1.38
CA LYS A 256 19.75 -12.96 1.46
C LYS A 256 20.31 -11.72 0.76
N HIS A 257 19.82 -11.39 -0.43
CA HIS A 257 20.24 -10.20 -1.15
C HIS A 257 19.91 -8.91 -0.39
N ARG A 258 18.70 -8.82 0.19
CA ARG A 258 18.28 -7.68 1.02
C ARG A 258 19.10 -7.56 2.30
N GLN A 259 19.42 -8.68 2.94
CA GLN A 259 20.29 -8.70 4.12
C GLN A 259 21.68 -8.17 3.78
N GLN A 260 22.30 -8.65 2.70
CA GLN A 260 23.60 -8.16 2.24
C GLN A 260 23.61 -6.64 1.97
N THR A 261 22.53 -6.13 1.37
CA THR A 261 22.37 -4.69 1.14
C THR A 261 22.23 -3.93 2.46
N SER A 262 21.45 -4.45 3.39
CA SER A 262 21.25 -3.86 4.73
C SER A 262 22.55 -3.83 5.54
N ASP A 263 23.30 -4.93 5.54
CA ASP A 263 24.59 -5.04 6.23
C ASP A 263 25.61 -4.06 5.65
N LEU A 264 25.64 -3.93 4.31
CA LEU A 264 26.51 -2.98 3.63
C LEU A 264 26.16 -1.53 4.02
N ASP A 265 24.87 -1.21 4.10
CA ASP A 265 24.38 0.11 4.48
C ASP A 265 24.72 0.42 5.94
N LEU A 266 24.42 -0.48 6.87
CA LEU A 266 24.71 -0.32 8.29
C LEU A 266 26.22 -0.16 8.55
N GLN A 267 27.05 -1.00 7.92
CA GLN A 267 28.50 -0.87 8.00
C GLN A 267 28.99 0.47 7.44
N HIS A 268 28.31 1.02 6.43
CA HIS A 268 28.68 2.31 5.88
C HIS A 268 28.25 3.46 6.79
N GLU A 269 27.03 3.42 7.33
CA GLU A 269 26.48 4.39 8.28
C GLU A 269 27.36 4.53 9.52
N ASN A 270 27.78 3.41 10.11
CA ASN A 270 28.71 3.42 11.25
C ASN A 270 30.03 4.11 10.90
N ARG A 271 30.61 3.84 9.72
CA ARG A 271 31.84 4.49 9.25
C ARG A 271 31.66 5.98 8.90
N VAL A 272 30.43 6.41 8.61
CA VAL A 272 30.10 7.81 8.39
C VAL A 272 30.02 8.51 9.74
N ALA A 273 29.30 7.93 10.70
CA ALA A 273 29.20 8.43 12.06
C ALA A 273 30.59 8.59 12.72
N GLU A 274 31.42 7.54 12.70
CA GLU A 274 32.79 7.59 13.24
C GLU A 274 33.63 8.71 12.60
N ALA A 275 33.58 8.84 11.27
CA ALA A 275 34.34 9.85 10.55
C ALA A 275 33.85 11.27 10.86
N LEU A 276 32.54 11.44 11.01
CA LEU A 276 31.92 12.70 11.42
C LEU A 276 32.31 13.07 12.85
N THR A 277 32.20 12.13 13.80
CA THR A 277 32.61 12.34 15.19
C THR A 277 34.09 12.73 15.29
N GLU A 278 34.97 12.05 14.55
CA GLU A 278 36.40 12.38 14.52
C GLU A 278 36.67 13.76 13.93
N LEU A 279 35.99 14.10 12.82
CA LEU A 279 36.08 15.43 12.21
C LEU A 279 35.65 16.51 13.22
N TRP A 280 34.51 16.33 13.88
CA TRP A 280 34.00 17.30 14.85
C TRP A 280 34.94 17.47 16.02
N ARG A 281 35.48 16.38 16.58
CA ARG A 281 36.44 16.45 17.69
C ARG A 281 37.65 17.30 17.32
N LYS A 282 38.24 17.08 16.14
CA LYS A 282 39.40 17.85 15.66
C LYS A 282 39.06 19.32 15.46
N LEU A 283 37.94 19.61 14.81
CA LEU A 283 37.54 20.97 14.51
C LEU A 283 37.16 21.75 15.78
N ARG A 284 36.42 21.14 16.71
CA ARG A 284 36.04 21.77 18.00
C ARG A 284 37.27 22.21 18.79
N ILE A 285 38.26 21.32 18.95
CA ILE A 285 39.52 21.63 19.66
C ILE A 285 40.29 22.75 18.93
N SER A 286 40.44 22.63 17.61
CA SER A 286 41.17 23.61 16.82
C SER A 286 40.53 25.00 16.87
N TRP A 287 39.20 25.09 16.80
CA TRP A 287 38.49 26.36 16.76
C TRP A 287 38.37 27.00 18.13
N SER A 288 38.10 26.22 19.18
CA SER A 288 38.12 26.72 20.56
C SER A 288 39.48 27.37 20.87
N LYS A 289 40.59 26.69 20.54
CA LYS A 289 41.94 27.24 20.67
C LYS A 289 42.14 28.52 19.84
N LYS A 290 41.81 28.49 18.54
CA LYS A 290 41.99 29.64 17.63
C LYS A 290 41.21 30.87 18.12
N LEU A 291 39.97 30.67 18.58
CA LEU A 291 39.13 31.75 19.05
C LEU A 291 39.57 32.27 20.42
N GLY A 292 40.03 31.39 21.32
CA GLY A 292 40.66 31.77 22.58
C GLY A 292 41.91 32.63 22.38
N GLU A 293 42.79 32.24 21.44
CA GLU A 293 43.97 33.02 21.06
C GLU A 293 43.59 34.37 20.45
N LEU A 294 42.57 34.43 19.58
CA LEU A 294 42.05 35.68 19.04
C LEU A 294 41.53 36.62 20.14
N GLY A 295 40.74 36.07 21.07
CA GLY A 295 40.25 36.81 22.25
C GLY A 295 41.39 37.35 23.10
N LYS A 296 42.37 36.49 23.42
CA LYS A 296 43.57 36.85 24.20
C LYS A 296 44.34 37.99 23.54
N ASN A 297 44.66 37.85 22.26
CA ASN A 297 45.48 38.80 21.53
C ASN A 297 44.82 40.19 21.46
N VAL A 298 43.52 40.24 21.16
CA VAL A 298 42.78 41.51 21.10
C VAL A 298 42.64 42.13 22.49
N PHE A 299 42.32 41.32 23.51
CA PHE A 299 42.20 41.79 24.89
C PHE A 299 43.51 42.40 25.39
N LEU A 300 44.62 41.65 25.31
CA LEU A 300 45.92 42.11 25.80
C LEU A 300 46.39 43.36 25.05
N ALA A 301 46.30 43.37 23.72
CA ALA A 301 46.76 44.50 22.91
C ALA A 301 45.98 45.78 23.19
N LEU A 302 44.66 45.71 23.35
CA LEU A 302 43.83 46.89 23.54
C LEU A 302 43.83 47.36 25.00
N VAL A 303 43.81 46.45 25.98
CA VAL A 303 43.85 46.80 27.40
C VAL A 303 45.20 47.42 27.75
N SER A 304 46.33 46.85 27.29
CA SER A 304 47.65 47.43 27.55
C SER A 304 47.85 48.79 26.86
N ALA A 305 47.24 49.00 25.68
CA ALA A 305 47.37 50.26 24.94
C ALA A 305 46.47 51.39 25.49
N LYS A 306 45.41 51.05 26.22
CA LYS A 306 44.40 52.00 26.73
C LYS A 306 44.44 52.20 28.25
N SER A 307 45.18 51.38 28.97
CA SER A 307 45.44 51.50 30.40
C SER A 307 46.92 51.78 30.69
N GLN A 308 47.25 52.09 31.95
CA GLN A 308 48.64 52.17 32.43
C GLN A 308 49.15 50.83 33.01
N LEU A 309 48.44 49.72 32.75
CA LEU A 309 48.79 48.41 33.29
C LEU A 309 50.04 47.84 32.60
N SER A 310 50.88 47.15 33.37
CA SER A 310 52.00 46.41 32.81
C SER A 310 51.51 45.19 32.03
N ALA A 311 52.32 44.74 31.06
CA ALA A 311 52.02 43.52 30.31
C ALA A 311 51.84 42.28 31.22
N GLU A 312 52.60 42.21 32.33
CA GLU A 312 52.49 41.12 33.31
C GLU A 312 51.15 41.15 34.06
N CYS A 313 50.64 42.34 34.39
CA CYS A 313 49.32 42.49 35.02
C CYS A 313 48.19 42.10 34.06
N CYS A 314 48.27 42.50 32.78
CA CYS A 314 47.30 42.10 31.77
C CYS A 314 47.28 40.58 31.52
N GLU A 315 48.44 39.93 31.54
CA GLU A 315 48.55 38.46 31.45
C GLU A 315 47.93 37.76 32.67
N LYS A 316 48.14 38.27 33.88
CA LYS A 316 47.49 37.73 35.09
C LYS A 316 45.96 37.85 35.02
N LEU A 317 45.45 39.00 34.58
CA LEU A 317 44.01 39.21 34.36
C LEU A 317 43.44 38.22 33.33
N TRP A 318 44.19 37.94 32.25
CA TRP A 318 43.77 36.94 31.28
C TRP A 318 43.76 35.51 31.86
N LEU A 319 44.77 35.14 32.66
CA LEU A 319 44.83 33.82 33.30
C LEU A 319 43.65 33.60 34.26
N ASP A 320 43.29 34.61 35.03
CA ASP A 320 42.12 34.56 35.94
C ASP A 320 40.81 34.42 35.15
N LEU A 321 40.70 35.10 34.01
CA LEU A 321 39.58 34.99 33.08
C LEU A 321 39.49 33.58 32.49
N GLU A 322 40.62 33.03 32.04
CA GLU A 322 40.71 31.70 31.44
C GLU A 322 40.29 30.61 32.43
N GLN A 323 40.73 30.69 33.69
CA GLN A 323 40.29 29.77 34.74
C GLN A 323 38.77 29.82 34.98
N LYS A 324 38.19 31.03 35.03
CA LYS A 324 36.73 31.22 35.16
C LYS A 324 35.98 30.67 33.93
N LEU A 325 36.52 30.88 32.74
CA LEU A 325 35.95 30.37 31.49
C LEU A 325 35.91 28.84 31.47
N VAL A 326 36.99 28.17 31.87
CA VAL A 326 37.03 26.70 31.98
C VAL A 326 35.97 26.17 32.94
N ALA A 327 35.83 26.80 34.11
CA ALA A 327 34.82 26.39 35.10
C ALA A 327 33.37 26.54 34.57
N GLN A 328 33.07 27.65 33.90
CA GLN A 328 31.74 27.88 33.32
C GLN A 328 31.47 26.98 32.09
N LEU A 329 32.50 26.67 31.28
CA LEU A 329 32.38 25.73 30.17
C LEU A 329 31.98 24.33 30.63
N GLN A 330 32.53 23.86 31.75
CA GLN A 330 32.17 22.55 32.31
C GLN A 330 30.71 22.48 32.74
N GLN A 331 30.18 23.56 33.32
CA GLN A 331 28.78 23.64 33.74
C GLN A 331 27.83 23.51 32.55
N VAL A 332 28.17 24.11 31.41
CA VAL A 332 27.30 24.08 30.23
C VAL A 332 27.49 22.87 29.35
N GLU A 333 28.66 22.24 29.37
CA GLU A 333 28.78 20.89 28.80
C GLU A 333 27.74 19.94 29.41
N ASN A 334 27.51 20.02 30.73
CA ASN A 334 26.47 19.24 31.41
C ASN A 334 25.05 19.63 30.94
N THR A 335 24.78 20.92 30.75
CA THR A 335 23.48 21.40 30.25
C THR A 335 23.23 20.94 28.80
N VAL A 336 24.22 21.04 27.93
CA VAL A 336 24.14 20.57 26.53
C VAL A 336 23.90 19.07 26.49
N LYS A 337 24.58 18.30 27.35
CA LYS A 337 24.36 16.86 27.47
C LYS A 337 22.90 16.53 27.83
N LEU A 338 22.33 17.21 28.81
CA LEU A 338 20.93 17.01 29.20
C LEU A 338 19.96 17.34 28.05
N GLN A 339 20.24 18.41 27.30
CA GLN A 339 19.40 18.78 26.14
C GLN A 339 19.49 17.76 25.00
N LEU A 340 20.66 17.16 24.76
CA LEU A 340 20.81 16.09 23.78
C LEU A 340 20.04 14.83 24.20
N GLU A 341 19.99 14.53 25.51
CA GLU A 341 19.17 13.45 26.06
C GLU A 341 17.67 13.73 25.88
N ASP A 342 17.22 14.97 26.13
CA ASP A 342 15.82 15.39 25.89
C ASP A 342 15.42 15.27 24.41
N MET A 343 16.29 15.73 23.50
CA MET A 343 16.08 15.63 22.05
C MET A 343 15.97 14.17 21.61
N LYS A 344 16.83 13.30 22.14
CA LYS A 344 16.75 11.87 21.87
C LYS A 344 15.41 11.28 22.31
N ALA A 345 14.94 11.64 23.51
CA ALA A 345 13.64 11.21 24.00
C ALA A 345 12.48 11.70 23.11
N GLU A 346 12.59 12.90 22.54
CA GLU A 346 11.62 13.44 21.58
C GLU A 346 11.61 12.64 20.26
N VAL A 347 12.79 12.34 19.69
CA VAL A 347 12.91 11.50 18.48
C VAL A 347 12.36 10.09 18.72
N ASP A 348 12.61 9.50 19.90
CA ASP A 348 12.07 8.19 20.27
C ASP A 348 10.53 8.23 20.36
N LYS A 349 9.97 9.32 20.92
CA LYS A 349 8.51 9.54 20.98
C LYS A 349 7.90 9.71 19.59
N ASP A 350 8.53 10.48 18.71
CA ASP A 350 8.09 10.63 17.31
C ASP A 350 8.12 9.26 16.60
N GLY A 351 9.14 8.45 16.86
CA GLY A 351 9.23 7.08 16.38
C GLY A 351 8.07 6.20 16.84
N GLN A 352 7.68 6.30 18.11
CA GLN A 352 6.52 5.58 18.65
C GLN A 352 5.23 6.01 17.96
N VAL A 353 4.98 7.33 17.84
CA VAL A 353 3.77 7.86 17.19
C VAL A 353 3.67 7.38 15.75
N TRP A 354 4.77 7.41 14.98
CA TRP A 354 4.78 6.86 13.62
C TRP A 354 4.45 5.37 13.61
N SER A 355 5.04 4.57 14.51
CA SER A 355 4.71 3.13 14.59
C SER A 355 3.23 2.88 14.95
N GLU A 356 2.64 3.69 15.82
CA GLU A 356 1.21 3.63 16.16
C GLU A 356 0.33 4.00 14.95
N GLU A 357 0.64 5.09 14.24
CA GLU A 357 -0.07 5.49 13.02
C GLU A 357 0.00 4.40 11.93
N MET A 358 1.17 3.77 11.76
CA MET A 358 1.34 2.70 10.78
C MET A 358 0.54 1.44 11.16
N SER A 359 0.53 1.10 12.44
CA SER A 359 -0.25 -0.04 12.96
C SER A 359 -1.76 0.20 12.78
N LEU A 360 -2.23 1.42 13.02
CA LEU A 360 -3.61 1.81 12.78
C LEU A 360 -3.98 1.70 11.30
N ALA A 361 -3.14 2.23 10.40
CA ALA A 361 -3.38 2.14 8.96
C ALA A 361 -3.44 0.69 8.47
N GLN A 362 -2.54 -0.17 8.94
CA GLN A 362 -2.58 -1.60 8.63
C GLN A 362 -3.84 -2.28 9.15
N ALA A 363 -4.29 -1.95 10.37
CA ALA A 363 -5.53 -2.48 10.92
C ALA A 363 -6.75 -2.05 10.09
N CYS A 364 -6.80 -0.78 9.66
CA CYS A 364 -7.84 -0.26 8.77
C CYS A 364 -7.85 -0.99 7.41
N LEU A 365 -6.68 -1.16 6.79
CA LEU A 365 -6.55 -1.89 5.52
C LEU A 365 -6.93 -3.37 5.67
N LYS A 366 -6.56 -4.02 6.78
CA LYS A 366 -6.97 -5.40 7.07
C LYS A 366 -8.49 -5.50 7.19
N HIS A 367 -9.11 -4.58 7.93
CA HIS A 367 -10.56 -4.54 8.06
C HIS A 367 -11.25 -4.36 6.69
N LEU A 368 -10.70 -3.49 5.84
CA LEU A 368 -11.19 -3.29 4.47
C LEU A 368 -11.09 -4.56 3.63
N THR A 369 -9.96 -5.28 3.70
CA THR A 369 -9.76 -6.58 3.05
C THR A 369 -10.79 -7.60 3.54
N GLU A 370 -11.07 -7.65 4.84
CA GLU A 370 -12.09 -8.53 5.42
C GLU A 370 -13.49 -8.18 4.90
N GLN A 371 -13.84 -6.90 4.77
CA GLN A 371 -15.11 -6.47 4.19
C GLN A 371 -15.23 -6.85 2.71
N GLN A 372 -14.17 -6.66 1.92
CA GLN A 372 -14.15 -7.06 0.50
C GLN A 372 -14.32 -8.57 0.32
N MET A 373 -13.63 -9.37 1.14
CA MET A 373 -13.81 -10.83 1.13
C MET A 373 -15.22 -11.24 1.53
N LYS A 374 -15.83 -10.56 2.51
CA LYS A 374 -17.23 -10.81 2.89
C LYS A 374 -18.18 -10.54 1.72
N ILE A 375 -18.02 -9.40 1.05
CA ILE A 375 -18.84 -9.05 -0.13
C ILE A 375 -18.71 -10.12 -1.22
N LEU A 376 -17.48 -10.58 -1.52
CA LEU A 376 -17.27 -11.65 -2.50
C LEU A 376 -17.96 -12.95 -2.08
N LYS A 377 -17.83 -13.35 -0.81
CA LYS A 377 -18.45 -14.58 -0.28
C LYS A 377 -19.97 -14.52 -0.41
N ASP A 378 -20.57 -13.38 -0.07
CA ASP A 378 -22.00 -13.16 -0.22
C ASP A 378 -22.41 -13.21 -1.69
N MET A 379 -21.62 -12.61 -2.61
CA MET A 379 -21.84 -12.72 -4.05
C MET A 379 -21.78 -14.16 -4.56
N VAL A 380 -20.84 -14.96 -4.09
CA VAL A 380 -20.70 -16.39 -4.45
C VAL A 380 -21.85 -17.22 -3.89
N ALA A 381 -22.22 -17.00 -2.63
CA ALA A 381 -23.34 -17.69 -1.98
C ALA A 381 -24.66 -17.43 -2.74
N ARG A 382 -24.85 -16.20 -3.21
CA ARG A 382 -25.96 -15.80 -4.09
C ARG A 382 -25.91 -16.41 -5.49
N GLN A 383 -24.88 -17.17 -5.83
CA GLN A 383 -24.77 -17.89 -7.09
C GLN A 383 -24.63 -19.40 -6.87
N SER A 384 -24.93 -19.89 -5.67
CA SER A 384 -24.82 -21.30 -5.28
C SER A 384 -25.67 -22.27 -6.12
N TYR A 385 -26.69 -21.77 -6.81
CA TYR A 385 -27.48 -22.59 -7.75
C TYR A 385 -26.73 -22.90 -9.06
N ALA A 386 -25.74 -22.08 -9.43
CA ALA A 386 -24.94 -22.23 -10.64
C ALA A 386 -23.49 -22.65 -10.36
N LEU A 387 -22.95 -22.27 -9.20
CA LEU A 387 -21.56 -22.50 -8.82
C LEU A 387 -21.47 -23.53 -7.69
N ASN A 388 -20.61 -24.54 -7.87
CA ASN A 388 -20.29 -25.47 -6.79
C ASN A 388 -19.32 -24.85 -5.77
N SER A 389 -19.21 -25.48 -4.60
CA SER A 389 -18.37 -24.99 -3.49
C SER A 389 -16.88 -24.91 -3.84
N GLY A 390 -16.37 -25.81 -4.67
CA GLY A 390 -14.97 -25.82 -5.13
C GLY A 390 -14.63 -24.61 -6.00
N VAL A 391 -15.50 -24.26 -6.94
CA VAL A 391 -15.38 -23.06 -7.78
C VAL A 391 -15.48 -21.80 -6.92
N GLY A 392 -16.38 -21.77 -5.94
CA GLY A 392 -16.50 -20.67 -4.99
C GLY A 392 -15.20 -20.42 -4.21
N LEU A 393 -14.60 -21.47 -3.63
CA LEU A 393 -13.31 -21.38 -2.95
C LEU A 393 -12.20 -20.87 -3.87
N LEU A 394 -12.19 -21.32 -5.13
CA LEU A 394 -11.19 -20.86 -6.09
C LEU A 394 -11.32 -19.35 -6.37
N MET A 395 -12.53 -18.84 -6.48
CA MET A 395 -12.79 -17.41 -6.67
C MET A 395 -12.33 -16.59 -5.47
N GLU A 396 -12.57 -17.09 -4.25
CA GLU A 396 -12.04 -16.49 -3.02
C GLU A 396 -10.53 -16.36 -3.06
N ARG A 397 -9.80 -17.43 -3.43
CA ARG A 397 -8.33 -17.41 -3.51
C ARG A 397 -7.80 -16.46 -4.59
N LYS A 398 -8.46 -16.40 -5.74
CA LYS A 398 -8.10 -15.45 -6.82
C LYS A 398 -8.22 -14.01 -6.35
N HIS A 399 -9.31 -13.68 -5.64
CA HIS A 399 -9.53 -12.33 -5.14
C HIS A 399 -8.63 -11.99 -3.94
N GLU A 400 -8.40 -12.95 -3.04
CA GLU A 400 -7.47 -12.81 -1.90
C GLU A 400 -6.07 -12.39 -2.38
N HIS A 401 -5.59 -12.97 -3.49
CA HIS A 401 -4.30 -12.59 -4.07
C HIS A 401 -4.28 -11.13 -4.54
N MET A 402 -5.34 -10.69 -5.25
CA MET A 402 -5.46 -9.31 -5.71
C MET A 402 -5.57 -8.32 -4.55
N LEU A 403 -6.32 -8.68 -3.49
CA LEU A 403 -6.45 -7.90 -2.27
C LEU A 403 -5.11 -7.72 -1.57
N ALA A 404 -4.33 -8.80 -1.42
CA ALA A 404 -3.01 -8.74 -0.80
C ALA A 404 -2.04 -7.81 -1.57
N ALA A 405 -2.05 -7.87 -2.91
CA ALA A 405 -1.25 -6.98 -3.76
C ALA A 405 -1.65 -5.50 -3.66
N ALA A 406 -2.95 -5.22 -3.65
CA ALA A 406 -3.46 -3.86 -3.46
C ALA A 406 -3.12 -3.33 -2.07
N GLN A 407 -3.38 -4.12 -1.02
CA GLN A 407 -3.08 -3.77 0.37
C GLN A 407 -1.59 -3.45 0.56
N ARG A 408 -0.70 -4.28 0.01
CA ARG A 408 0.74 -4.03 0.06
C ARG A 408 1.12 -2.68 -0.57
N SER A 409 0.47 -2.29 -1.67
CA SER A 409 0.70 -0.99 -2.33
C SER A 409 0.24 0.18 -1.45
N PHE A 410 -0.92 0.06 -0.80
CA PHE A 410 -1.44 1.11 0.09
C PHE A 410 -0.63 1.27 1.38
N VAL A 411 -0.04 0.19 1.92
CA VAL A 411 0.89 0.29 3.06
C VAL A 411 2.10 1.17 2.71
N VAL A 412 2.70 0.99 1.52
CA VAL A 412 3.79 1.88 1.07
C VAL A 412 3.30 3.31 0.92
N ARG A 413 2.13 3.51 0.29
CA ARG A 413 1.59 4.85 0.09
C ARG A 413 1.41 5.60 1.40
N HIS A 414 0.80 4.95 2.40
CA HIS A 414 0.59 5.56 3.72
C HIS A 414 1.93 5.93 4.38
N PHE A 415 2.93 5.04 4.30
CA PHE A 415 4.28 5.34 4.78
C PHE A 415 4.90 6.56 4.08
N CYS A 416 4.76 6.65 2.76
CA CYS A 416 5.25 7.76 1.96
C CYS A 416 4.56 9.08 2.29
N LEU A 417 3.25 9.08 2.54
CA LEU A 417 2.51 10.26 2.99
C LEU A 417 3.02 10.76 4.35
N HIS A 418 3.31 9.84 5.28
CA HIS A 418 3.92 10.21 6.55
C HIS A 418 5.33 10.81 6.34
N MET A 419 6.15 10.24 5.46
CA MET A 419 7.44 10.86 5.10
C MET A 419 7.28 12.27 4.52
N LEU A 420 6.30 12.49 3.63
CA LEU A 420 6.02 13.82 3.08
C LEU A 420 5.58 14.80 4.17
N LYS A 421 4.78 14.36 5.14
CA LYS A 421 4.40 15.16 6.31
C LYS A 421 5.65 15.59 7.09
N GLU A 422 6.53 14.65 7.40
CA GLU A 422 7.79 14.94 8.09
C GLU A 422 8.70 15.89 7.27
N MET A 423 8.80 15.69 5.96
CA MET A 423 9.55 16.60 5.08
C MET A 423 8.96 18.02 5.06
N LYS A 424 7.62 18.17 4.96
CA LYS A 424 6.93 19.47 5.00
C LYS A 424 7.16 20.18 6.33
N LEU A 425 7.12 19.44 7.44
CA LEU A 425 7.25 19.97 8.79
C LEU A 425 8.71 20.19 9.23
N SER A 426 9.69 19.57 8.57
CA SER A 426 11.12 19.62 8.95
C SER A 426 11.65 21.03 9.15
N LYS A 427 11.25 21.99 8.31
CA LYS A 427 11.67 23.40 8.45
C LYS A 427 11.06 24.07 9.69
N LEU A 428 9.80 23.76 10.01
CA LEU A 428 9.17 24.26 11.23
C LEU A 428 9.75 23.59 12.48
N LYS A 429 10.02 22.28 12.42
CA LYS A 429 10.69 21.51 13.49
C LYS A 429 12.09 22.05 13.77
N THR A 430 12.90 22.29 12.74
CA THR A 430 14.23 22.89 12.91
C THR A 430 14.17 24.31 13.46
N LEU A 431 13.18 25.12 13.06
CA LEU A 431 12.98 26.46 13.59
C LEU A 431 12.48 26.47 15.05
N SER A 432 11.66 25.50 15.46
CA SER A 432 11.29 25.33 16.88
C SER A 432 12.45 24.77 17.70
N GLN A 433 13.24 23.84 17.15
CA GLN A 433 14.43 23.27 17.80
C GLN A 433 15.61 24.24 17.88
N THR A 434 15.66 25.30 17.06
CA THR A 434 16.69 26.37 17.20
C THR A 434 16.65 27.10 18.56
N ASP A 435 15.69 26.78 19.43
CA ASP A 435 15.67 27.15 20.85
C ASP A 435 16.79 26.53 21.71
N PHE A 436 17.75 25.77 21.13
CA PHE A 436 19.08 25.63 21.75
C PHE A 436 19.72 27.01 22.05
N ARG A 437 19.40 28.05 21.29
CA ARG A 437 19.96 29.40 21.47
C ARG A 437 19.25 30.26 22.51
N THR A 438 17.98 30.01 22.82
CA THR A 438 17.18 30.89 23.70
C THR A 438 17.34 30.55 25.17
N VAL A 439 17.55 29.27 25.51
CA VAL A 439 17.85 28.83 26.89
C VAL A 439 19.30 29.17 27.29
N LEU A 440 20.23 29.23 26.32
CA LEU A 440 21.65 29.52 26.54
C LEU A 440 21.99 31.02 26.54
N MET A 441 21.01 31.90 26.33
CA MET A 441 21.14 33.38 26.35
C MET A 441 20.56 34.01 27.63
N ASP A 442 19.94 33.25 28.53
CA ASP A 442 19.61 33.78 29.85
C ASP A 442 20.90 33.99 30.65
N ASP A 443 21.05 35.22 31.14
CA ASP A 443 22.18 35.77 31.86
C ASP A 443 22.68 34.79 32.96
N PRO A 444 23.95 34.34 32.93
CA PRO A 444 24.48 33.43 33.94
C PRO A 444 24.39 34.02 35.36
N GLY A 445 24.23 35.35 35.51
CA GLY A 445 24.02 36.03 36.79
C GLY A 445 22.63 35.85 37.43
N LYS A 446 21.62 35.30 36.74
CA LYS A 446 20.23 35.20 37.25
C LYS A 446 19.74 33.78 37.53
N SER A 447 20.53 32.76 37.24
CA SER A 447 20.10 31.35 37.31
C SER A 447 20.20 30.69 38.69
N GLN A 448 20.33 31.47 39.77
CA GLN A 448 20.31 30.96 41.14
C GLN A 448 19.03 31.35 41.89
N SER A 449 17.86 31.27 41.25
CA SER A 449 16.56 31.23 41.94
C SER A 449 15.44 31.07 40.91
N CYS A 450 14.98 29.85 40.70
CA CYS A 450 13.62 29.43 41.04
C CYS A 450 13.29 28.13 40.31
N VAL A 451 13.07 27.08 41.09
CA VAL A 451 12.46 25.82 40.69
C VAL A 451 11.04 26.12 40.17
N GLY A 452 10.67 25.60 39.00
CA GLY A 452 9.25 25.47 38.65
C GLY A 452 8.98 25.42 37.16
N ALA A 453 8.29 24.34 36.74
CA ALA A 453 7.80 24.04 35.41
C ALA A 453 6.89 25.10 34.74
N THR A 454 6.75 26.29 35.33
CA THR A 454 5.84 27.36 34.90
C THR A 454 6.44 28.25 33.79
N PHE A 455 7.75 28.23 33.58
CA PHE A 455 8.41 29.06 32.55
C PHE A 455 8.35 28.48 31.13
N LYS A 456 8.00 27.20 30.95
CA LYS A 456 7.87 26.59 29.60
C LYS A 456 6.67 27.12 28.81
N ASN A 457 5.62 27.60 29.47
CA ASN A 457 4.36 27.98 28.78
C ASN A 457 4.36 29.39 28.16
N SER A 458 5.31 30.26 28.51
CA SER A 458 5.25 31.69 28.09
C SER A 458 6.17 32.03 26.91
N ARG A 459 7.04 31.13 26.47
CA ARG A 459 8.13 31.42 25.52
C ARG A 459 8.14 30.55 24.26
N ALA A 460 7.08 29.80 23.99
CA ALA A 460 7.00 29.01 22.76
C ALA A 460 7.22 29.90 21.53
N SER A 461 8.27 29.61 20.77
CA SER A 461 8.63 30.34 19.56
C SER A 461 7.44 30.35 18.59
N LEU A 462 7.36 31.37 17.72
CA LEU A 462 6.26 31.43 16.75
C LEU A 462 6.18 30.14 15.91
N ALA A 463 7.34 29.52 15.61
CA ALA A 463 7.43 28.21 14.98
C ALA A 463 6.78 27.09 15.79
N GLU A 464 7.02 27.02 17.11
CA GLU A 464 6.41 26.02 18.01
C GLU A 464 4.87 26.17 18.10
N ARG A 465 4.37 27.41 18.09
CA ARG A 465 2.92 27.69 18.07
C ARG A 465 2.24 27.29 16.75
N HIS A 466 2.96 27.37 15.64
CA HIS A 466 2.45 26.99 14.31
C HIS A 466 2.69 25.52 13.97
N LEU A 467 3.67 24.85 14.59
CA LEU A 467 4.00 23.45 14.30
C LEU A 467 2.81 22.51 14.59
N GLY A 468 2.11 22.71 15.71
CA GLY A 468 0.92 21.92 16.07
C GLY A 468 -0.21 22.04 15.03
N PRO A 469 -0.73 23.26 14.78
CA PRO A 469 -1.78 23.49 13.77
C PRO A 469 -1.39 23.05 12.36
N GLU A 470 -0.15 23.32 11.93
CA GLU A 470 0.32 22.92 10.59
C GLU A 470 0.43 21.39 10.48
N SER A 471 0.92 20.71 11.51
CA SER A 471 0.99 19.24 11.55
C SER A 471 -0.40 18.60 11.45
N GLN A 472 -1.40 19.19 12.12
CA GLN A 472 -2.79 18.75 12.02
C GLN A 472 -3.36 19.00 10.62
N LEU A 473 -3.15 20.18 10.05
CA LEU A 473 -3.65 20.52 8.71
C LEU A 473 -3.05 19.61 7.63
N VAL A 474 -1.72 19.46 7.62
CA VAL A 474 -1.01 18.58 6.68
C VAL A 474 -1.43 17.12 6.88
N GLY A 475 -1.56 16.68 8.15
CA GLY A 475 -2.06 15.35 8.48
C GLY A 475 -3.46 15.08 7.92
N HIS A 476 -4.40 16.01 8.12
CA HIS A 476 -5.76 15.88 7.58
C HIS A 476 -5.80 15.87 6.05
N ASN A 477 -5.03 16.73 5.39
CA ASN A 477 -4.96 16.77 3.93
C ASN A 477 -4.47 15.44 3.35
N PHE A 478 -3.38 14.89 3.89
CA PHE A 478 -2.85 13.61 3.45
C PHE A 478 -3.74 12.42 3.81
N GLN A 479 -4.44 12.48 4.94
CA GLN A 479 -5.46 11.49 5.28
C GLN A 479 -6.60 11.50 4.25
N GLN A 480 -7.09 12.68 3.86
CA GLN A 480 -8.14 12.80 2.86
C GLN A 480 -7.68 12.31 1.48
N GLU A 481 -6.45 12.64 1.08
CA GLU A 481 -5.84 12.13 -0.15
C GLU A 481 -5.76 10.60 -0.14
N PHE A 482 -5.26 10.02 0.95
CA PHE A 482 -5.19 8.56 1.10
C PHE A 482 -6.56 7.89 0.99
N LEU A 483 -7.59 8.46 1.61
CA LEU A 483 -8.95 7.93 1.56
C LEU A 483 -9.54 8.00 0.14
N SER A 484 -9.28 9.10 -0.59
CA SER A 484 -9.71 9.23 -1.99
C SER A 484 -9.01 8.22 -2.90
N GLU A 485 -7.71 8.01 -2.73
CA GLU A 485 -6.95 7.00 -3.49
C GLU A 485 -7.40 5.58 -3.14
N LEU A 486 -7.75 5.34 -1.87
CA LEU A 486 -8.28 4.08 -1.40
C LEU A 486 -9.65 3.78 -2.03
N GLU A 487 -10.51 4.78 -2.19
CA GLU A 487 -11.80 4.65 -2.91
C GLU A 487 -11.60 4.18 -4.35
N THR A 488 -10.65 4.78 -5.10
CA THR A 488 -10.31 4.32 -6.44
C THR A 488 -9.72 2.90 -6.45
N GLY A 489 -8.88 2.56 -5.46
CA GLY A 489 -8.38 1.20 -5.29
C GLY A 489 -9.48 0.19 -5.01
N MET A 490 -10.52 0.60 -4.29
CA MET A 490 -11.68 -0.23 -3.95
C MET A 490 -12.57 -0.49 -5.15
N GLU A 491 -12.79 0.49 -6.03
CA GLU A 491 -13.46 0.29 -7.32
C GLU A 491 -12.72 -0.78 -8.15
N LEU A 492 -11.39 -0.72 -8.19
CA LEU A 492 -10.57 -1.68 -8.91
C LEU A 492 -10.68 -3.10 -8.33
N LEU A 493 -10.74 -3.23 -7.00
CA LEU A 493 -10.97 -4.51 -6.32
C LEU A 493 -12.38 -5.06 -6.58
N GLN A 494 -13.40 -4.19 -6.59
CA GLN A 494 -14.77 -4.55 -6.92
C GLN A 494 -14.88 -5.03 -8.38
N CYS A 495 -14.26 -4.33 -9.33
CA CYS A 495 -14.20 -4.77 -10.73
C CYS A 495 -13.54 -6.15 -10.85
N HIS A 496 -12.49 -6.42 -10.08
CA HIS A 496 -11.85 -7.73 -10.07
C HIS A 496 -12.77 -8.82 -9.52
N ALA A 497 -13.46 -8.56 -8.41
CA ALA A 497 -14.44 -9.50 -7.85
C ALA A 497 -15.54 -9.83 -8.88
N GLN A 498 -16.09 -8.81 -9.54
CA GLN A 498 -17.07 -8.98 -10.62
C GLN A 498 -16.52 -9.78 -11.80
N LEU A 499 -15.27 -9.53 -12.22
CA LEU A 499 -14.62 -10.27 -13.30
C LEU A 499 -14.51 -11.77 -12.97
N VAL A 500 -13.98 -12.10 -11.78
CA VAL A 500 -13.78 -13.51 -11.38
C VAL A 500 -15.12 -14.23 -11.23
N VAL A 501 -16.14 -13.57 -10.69
CA VAL A 501 -17.51 -14.10 -10.60
C VAL A 501 -18.14 -14.28 -11.98
N GLY A 502 -18.07 -13.26 -12.84
CA GLY A 502 -18.62 -13.31 -14.19
C GLY A 502 -17.99 -14.41 -15.03
N ASN A 503 -16.68 -14.59 -14.95
CA ASN A 503 -15.97 -15.67 -15.64
C ASN A 503 -16.40 -17.06 -15.14
N ALA A 504 -16.51 -17.25 -13.83
CA ALA A 504 -16.97 -18.52 -13.26
C ALA A 504 -18.42 -18.84 -13.69
N LEU A 505 -19.30 -17.85 -13.71
CA LEU A 505 -20.68 -18.01 -14.18
C LEU A 505 -20.75 -18.31 -15.68
N SER A 506 -19.96 -17.61 -16.49
CA SER A 506 -19.88 -17.86 -17.94
C SER A 506 -19.47 -19.31 -18.22
N GLN A 507 -18.48 -19.81 -17.49
CA GLN A 507 -18.08 -21.22 -17.56
C GLN A 507 -19.19 -22.16 -17.10
N ALA A 508 -19.87 -21.88 -15.98
CA ALA A 508 -20.98 -22.71 -15.50
C ALA A 508 -22.15 -22.77 -16.50
N VAL A 509 -22.44 -21.66 -17.20
CA VAL A 509 -23.45 -21.62 -18.25
C VAL A 509 -23.02 -22.45 -19.46
N GLN A 510 -21.77 -22.32 -19.91
CA GLN A 510 -21.24 -23.17 -20.99
C GLN A 510 -21.36 -24.66 -20.62
N GLN A 511 -21.06 -25.01 -19.38
CA GLN A 511 -21.17 -26.38 -18.87
C GLN A 511 -22.59 -26.92 -18.86
N THR A 512 -23.54 -26.12 -18.39
CA THR A 512 -24.96 -26.50 -18.35
C THR A 512 -25.54 -26.63 -19.76
N MET A 513 -25.11 -25.79 -20.70
CA MET A 513 -25.45 -25.95 -22.12
C MET A 513 -24.87 -27.24 -22.74
N GLU A 514 -23.73 -27.71 -22.24
CA GLU A 514 -23.04 -28.92 -22.73
C GLU A 514 -23.51 -30.22 -22.06
N THR A 515 -23.92 -30.14 -20.80
CA THR A 515 -24.41 -31.28 -19.99
C THR A 515 -25.91 -31.51 -20.13
N LEU A 516 -26.64 -30.58 -20.77
CA LEU A 516 -27.97 -30.89 -21.30
C LEU A 516 -27.82 -32.13 -22.18
N PRO A 517 -28.49 -33.25 -21.86
CA PRO A 517 -28.07 -34.56 -22.33
C PRO A 517 -27.97 -34.57 -23.84
N VAL A 518 -26.75 -34.76 -24.32
CA VAL A 518 -26.48 -35.27 -25.66
C VAL A 518 -27.07 -36.67 -25.82
N GLU A 519 -27.60 -37.31 -24.76
CA GLU A 519 -28.51 -38.47 -24.88
C GLU A 519 -29.87 -38.09 -25.51
N SER A 520 -30.30 -36.83 -25.49
CA SER A 520 -31.38 -36.34 -26.36
C SER A 520 -30.92 -36.00 -27.79
N LEU A 521 -29.61 -36.08 -28.05
CA LEU A 521 -28.96 -35.94 -29.37
C LEU A 521 -28.22 -37.24 -29.79
N ALA A 522 -28.42 -38.34 -29.07
CA ALA A 522 -28.15 -39.71 -29.50
C ALA A 522 -29.53 -40.31 -29.86
N SER A 523 -30.14 -39.99 -31.00
CA SER A 523 -29.55 -39.47 -32.22
C SER A 523 -30.61 -38.79 -33.09
N PRO A 524 -30.33 -37.60 -33.65
CA PRO A 524 -31.17 -37.08 -34.72
C PRO A 524 -31.14 -38.02 -35.93
N LYS A 525 -30.11 -38.86 -36.09
CA LYS A 525 -30.06 -39.85 -37.17
C LYS A 525 -31.00 -41.04 -36.99
N GLN A 526 -31.16 -41.58 -35.79
CA GLN A 526 -32.07 -42.72 -35.56
C GLN A 526 -33.52 -42.22 -35.47
N ASP A 527 -33.75 -41.06 -34.85
CA ASP A 527 -35.08 -40.42 -34.81
C ASP A 527 -35.50 -39.88 -36.19
N ASP A 528 -34.61 -39.22 -36.97
CA ASP A 528 -34.92 -38.85 -38.36
C ASP A 528 -35.07 -40.07 -39.26
N SER A 529 -34.28 -41.15 -39.05
CA SER A 529 -34.45 -42.37 -39.84
C SER A 529 -35.77 -43.09 -39.51
N LEU A 530 -36.18 -43.07 -38.23
CA LEU A 530 -37.43 -43.65 -37.78
C LEU A 530 -38.60 -42.80 -38.29
N LYS A 531 -38.52 -41.47 -38.18
CA LYS A 531 -39.47 -40.51 -38.77
C LYS A 531 -39.56 -40.63 -40.28
N HIS A 532 -38.44 -40.78 -40.99
CA HIS A 532 -38.41 -41.00 -42.44
C HIS A 532 -39.03 -42.34 -42.82
N HIS A 533 -38.68 -43.42 -42.11
CA HIS A 533 -39.23 -44.74 -42.35
C HIS A 533 -40.74 -44.79 -42.05
N LEU A 534 -41.18 -44.16 -40.96
CA LEU A 534 -42.60 -43.98 -40.64
C LEU A 534 -43.30 -43.17 -41.73
N MET A 535 -42.70 -42.08 -42.21
CA MET A 535 -43.26 -41.24 -43.26
C MET A 535 -43.41 -42.00 -44.59
N GLU A 536 -42.40 -42.78 -44.98
CA GLU A 536 -42.42 -43.63 -46.17
C GLU A 536 -43.49 -44.72 -46.04
N THR A 537 -43.50 -45.45 -44.93
CA THR A 537 -44.47 -46.54 -44.70
C THR A 537 -45.91 -46.03 -44.51
N ALA A 538 -46.08 -44.87 -43.89
CA ALA A 538 -47.37 -44.17 -43.78
C ALA A 538 -47.88 -43.70 -45.16
N SER A 539 -46.98 -43.26 -46.05
CA SER A 539 -47.34 -42.84 -47.41
C SER A 539 -47.76 -44.01 -48.31
N GLU A 540 -47.26 -45.22 -48.00
CA GLU A 540 -47.60 -46.47 -48.69
C GLU A 540 -48.78 -47.21 -48.03
N SER A 541 -49.24 -46.78 -46.85
CA SER A 541 -50.28 -47.45 -46.09
C SER A 541 -51.68 -47.23 -46.69
N VAL A 542 -52.35 -48.33 -47.03
CA VAL A 542 -53.73 -48.35 -47.55
C VAL A 542 -54.76 -47.95 -46.47
N TYR A 543 -54.37 -48.01 -45.20
CA TYR A 543 -55.24 -47.73 -44.05
C TYR A 543 -55.21 -46.26 -43.60
N MET A 544 -54.29 -45.46 -44.13
CA MET A 544 -54.23 -44.02 -43.88
C MET A 544 -55.10 -43.25 -44.87
N THR A 545 -56.23 -42.75 -44.37
CA THR A 545 -57.12 -41.88 -45.14
C THR A 545 -56.83 -40.41 -44.83
N LYS A 546 -57.13 -39.51 -45.77
CA LYS A 546 -57.01 -38.06 -45.56
C LYS A 546 -57.74 -37.60 -44.28
N ASN A 547 -58.89 -38.19 -43.98
CA ASN A 547 -59.69 -37.82 -42.80
C ASN A 547 -59.05 -38.30 -41.49
N SER A 548 -58.47 -39.50 -41.47
CA SER A 548 -57.82 -40.05 -40.27
C SER A 548 -56.50 -39.34 -39.96
N LEU A 549 -55.72 -38.99 -40.99
CA LEU A 549 -54.52 -38.15 -40.83
C LEU A 549 -54.86 -36.72 -40.39
N CYS A 550 -55.89 -36.09 -41.00
CA CYS A 550 -56.35 -34.77 -40.58
C CYS A 550 -56.79 -34.76 -39.11
N ALA A 551 -57.49 -35.79 -38.64
CA ALA A 551 -57.90 -35.91 -37.24
C ALA A 551 -56.70 -36.06 -36.31
N LEU A 552 -55.68 -36.83 -36.69
CA LEU A 552 -54.45 -37.00 -35.90
C LEU A 552 -53.67 -35.70 -35.76
N VAL A 553 -53.49 -34.99 -36.86
CA VAL A 553 -52.80 -33.69 -36.90
C VAL A 553 -53.58 -32.66 -36.08
N GLN A 554 -54.91 -32.61 -36.21
CA GLN A 554 -55.75 -31.72 -35.39
C GLN A 554 -55.65 -32.05 -33.90
N ARG A 555 -55.59 -33.34 -33.54
CA ARG A 555 -55.42 -33.78 -32.15
C ARG A 555 -54.05 -33.38 -31.59
N TYR A 556 -52.98 -33.57 -32.35
CA TYR A 556 -51.63 -33.14 -31.97
C TYR A 556 -51.54 -31.63 -31.79
N TYR A 557 -52.05 -30.84 -32.75
CA TYR A 557 -52.09 -29.38 -32.62
C TYR A 557 -52.96 -28.91 -31.44
N SER A 558 -54.07 -29.59 -31.15
CA SER A 558 -54.89 -29.29 -29.97
C SER A 558 -54.13 -29.57 -28.67
N HIS A 559 -53.40 -30.68 -28.62
CA HIS A 559 -52.58 -31.04 -27.47
C HIS A 559 -51.41 -30.05 -27.26
N LEU A 560 -50.73 -29.64 -28.33
CA LEU A 560 -49.72 -28.58 -28.28
C LEU A 560 -50.32 -27.24 -27.81
N GLN A 561 -51.53 -26.89 -28.25
CA GLN A 561 -52.22 -25.70 -27.76
C GLN A 561 -52.58 -25.80 -26.28
N ASP A 562 -52.95 -26.98 -25.77
CA ASP A 562 -53.23 -27.19 -24.35
C ASP A 562 -51.95 -27.09 -23.49
N VAL A 563 -50.83 -27.63 -23.99
CA VAL A 563 -49.51 -27.46 -23.37
C VAL A 563 -49.10 -25.98 -23.38
N THR A 564 -49.35 -25.27 -24.49
CA THR A 564 -49.00 -23.85 -24.65
C THR A 564 -49.89 -22.93 -23.80
N ARG A 565 -51.17 -23.26 -23.59
CA ARG A 565 -52.09 -22.48 -22.74
C ARG A 565 -51.76 -22.57 -21.25
N LYS A 566 -51.00 -23.58 -20.83
CA LYS A 566 -50.49 -23.70 -19.45
C LYS A 566 -49.29 -22.78 -19.17
N ILE A 567 -48.69 -22.16 -20.19
CA ILE A 567 -47.51 -21.29 -20.08
C ILE A 567 -47.77 -19.97 -19.29
N PRO A 568 -48.94 -19.29 -19.33
CA PRO A 568 -49.06 -17.95 -18.73
C PRO A 568 -49.56 -17.85 -17.27
N GLN A 569 -49.84 -18.93 -16.54
CA GLN A 569 -50.72 -18.83 -15.35
C GLN A 569 -50.05 -18.76 -13.96
N GLU A 570 -48.74 -18.61 -13.88
CA GLU A 570 -48.03 -18.44 -12.60
C GLU A 570 -47.21 -17.14 -12.59
N GLN A 571 -47.90 -15.99 -12.64
CA GLN A 571 -47.33 -14.75 -12.12
C GLN A 571 -47.85 -14.53 -10.70
N PRO A 572 -46.98 -14.57 -9.67
CA PRO A 572 -47.37 -14.12 -8.35
C PRO A 572 -47.71 -12.63 -8.42
N ASN A 573 -48.65 -12.21 -7.58
CA ASN A 573 -49.25 -10.89 -7.54
C ASN A 573 -48.22 -9.81 -7.14
N MET A 574 -47.42 -9.33 -8.09
CA MET A 574 -46.34 -8.32 -7.94
C MET A 574 -46.78 -7.00 -7.30
N ASN A 575 -48.09 -6.71 -7.27
CA ASN A 575 -48.60 -5.43 -6.79
C ASN A 575 -48.59 -5.31 -5.25
N GLN A 576 -48.57 -6.45 -4.52
CA GLN A 576 -48.67 -6.43 -3.06
C GLN A 576 -47.30 -6.20 -2.39
N GLU A 577 -46.23 -6.81 -2.91
CA GLU A 577 -44.85 -6.62 -2.44
C GLU A 577 -44.32 -5.20 -2.70
N VAL A 578 -44.63 -4.61 -3.86
CA VAL A 578 -44.22 -3.23 -4.21
C VAL A 578 -44.79 -2.22 -3.21
N THR A 579 -46.01 -2.47 -2.72
CA THR A 579 -46.71 -1.58 -1.79
C THR A 579 -46.10 -1.63 -0.38
N GLU A 580 -45.77 -2.82 0.13
CA GLU A 580 -45.10 -2.97 1.43
C GLU A 580 -43.65 -2.47 1.43
N GLN A 581 -42.94 -2.65 0.32
CA GLN A 581 -41.57 -2.14 0.13
C GLN A 581 -41.54 -0.60 0.15
N GLN A 582 -42.54 0.03 -0.48
CA GLN A 582 -42.66 1.48 -0.55
C GLN A 582 -43.01 2.11 0.80
N GLU A 583 -43.85 1.45 1.60
CA GLU A 583 -44.15 1.87 2.98
C GLU A 583 -42.92 1.78 3.90
N ARG A 584 -42.14 0.69 3.85
CA ARG A 584 -40.90 0.56 4.64
C ARG A 584 -39.86 1.63 4.28
N ASN A 585 -39.67 1.92 2.99
CA ASN A 585 -38.75 2.96 2.53
C ASN A 585 -39.21 4.37 2.94
N SER A 586 -40.52 4.62 2.95
CA SER A 586 -41.08 5.89 3.43
C SER A 586 -40.81 6.14 4.92
N GLN A 587 -40.93 5.10 5.76
CA GLN A 587 -40.67 5.19 7.20
C GLN A 587 -39.18 5.45 7.49
N LEU A 588 -38.30 4.82 6.71
CA LEU A 588 -36.84 4.99 6.81
C LEU A 588 -36.43 6.41 6.41
N ASN A 589 -36.93 6.93 5.28
CA ASN A 589 -36.72 8.32 4.87
C ASN A 589 -37.23 9.32 5.91
N THR A 590 -38.38 9.05 6.54
CA THR A 590 -38.94 9.90 7.59
C THR A 590 -38.13 9.87 8.89
N ALA A 591 -37.50 8.74 9.21
CA ALA A 591 -36.56 8.63 10.32
C ALA A 591 -35.24 9.37 10.02
N LEU A 592 -34.73 9.24 8.79
CA LEU A 592 -33.49 9.85 8.32
C LEU A 592 -33.61 11.38 8.26
N GLN A 593 -34.75 11.90 7.79
CA GLN A 593 -35.05 13.34 7.83
C GLN A 593 -35.13 13.89 9.26
N ARG A 594 -35.70 13.14 10.20
CA ARG A 594 -35.73 13.53 11.63
C ARG A 594 -34.32 13.57 12.24
N GLU A 595 -33.47 12.63 11.86
CA GLU A 595 -32.06 12.61 12.28
C GLU A 595 -31.26 13.76 11.64
N LEU A 596 -31.39 14.03 10.35
CA LEU A 596 -30.79 15.17 9.64
C LEU A 596 -31.09 16.52 10.31
N VAL A 597 -32.33 16.72 10.76
CA VAL A 597 -32.74 17.91 11.51
C VAL A 597 -32.06 17.99 12.88
N ASN A 598 -31.78 16.85 13.52
CA ASN A 598 -31.00 16.79 14.76
C ASN A 598 -29.49 16.96 14.52
N TRP A 599 -28.98 16.59 13.34
CA TRP A 599 -27.56 16.73 12.96
C TRP A 599 -27.10 18.19 12.89
N GLY A 600 -27.97 19.12 12.52
CA GLY A 600 -27.64 20.55 12.44
C GLY A 600 -27.41 21.24 13.79
N LYS A 601 -27.73 20.60 14.94
CA LYS A 601 -27.72 21.28 16.25
C LYS A 601 -26.36 21.27 16.95
N LYS A 602 -25.53 20.22 16.80
CA LYS A 602 -24.17 20.10 17.39
C LYS A 602 -23.29 19.11 16.61
N PRO A 603 -22.60 19.55 15.53
CA PRO A 603 -21.88 18.65 14.62
C PRO A 603 -20.54 18.10 15.15
N THR A 604 -20.00 18.65 16.23
CA THR A 604 -18.64 18.33 16.74
C THR A 604 -18.61 17.51 18.04
N SER A 605 -19.75 17.03 18.55
CA SER A 605 -19.78 16.21 19.78
C SER A 605 -19.40 14.75 19.50
N VAL A 606 -18.66 14.12 20.42
CA VAL A 606 -18.32 12.69 20.35
C VAL A 606 -19.58 11.82 20.42
N GLU A 607 -20.54 12.18 21.26
CA GLU A 607 -21.85 11.52 21.35
C GLU A 607 -22.63 11.63 20.03
N PHE A 608 -22.46 12.75 19.33
CA PHE A 608 -23.03 12.95 18.01
C PHE A 608 -22.38 12.02 16.97
N GLN A 609 -21.05 11.94 16.91
CA GLN A 609 -20.34 10.99 16.02
C GLN A 609 -20.76 9.54 16.29
N GLN A 610 -20.89 9.15 17.57
CA GLN A 610 -21.35 7.81 17.95
C GLN A 610 -22.79 7.53 17.50
N ARG A 611 -23.71 8.50 17.64
CA ARG A 611 -25.10 8.35 17.16
C ARG A 611 -25.17 8.23 15.64
N VAL A 612 -24.38 9.03 14.92
CA VAL A 612 -24.29 8.96 13.45
C VAL A 612 -23.78 7.59 13.00
N GLU A 613 -22.70 7.09 13.60
CA GLU A 613 -22.16 5.77 13.28
C GLU A 613 -23.12 4.63 13.65
N LEU A 614 -23.87 4.75 14.76
CA LEU A 614 -24.90 3.78 15.12
C LEU A 614 -26.06 3.79 14.11
N HIS A 615 -26.51 4.97 13.67
CA HIS A 615 -27.58 5.10 12.70
C HIS A 615 -27.15 4.56 11.32
N LYS A 616 -25.96 4.93 10.86
CA LYS A 616 -25.34 4.40 9.63
C LYS A 616 -25.31 2.88 9.65
N ARG A 617 -24.86 2.26 10.75
CA ARG A 617 -24.88 0.80 10.91
C ARG A 617 -26.29 0.21 10.78
N ARG A 618 -27.27 0.77 11.49
CA ARG A 618 -28.66 0.30 11.44
C ARG A 618 -29.25 0.38 10.03
N VAL A 619 -29.02 1.48 9.32
CA VAL A 619 -29.50 1.65 7.95
C VAL A 619 -28.84 0.65 7.00
N LEU A 620 -27.52 0.48 7.09
CA LEU A 620 -26.79 -0.51 6.28
C LEU A 620 -27.26 -1.94 6.55
N GLU A 621 -27.49 -2.31 7.82
CA GLU A 621 -28.06 -3.61 8.19
C GLU A 621 -29.46 -3.82 7.59
N GLN A 622 -30.31 -2.80 7.63
CA GLN A 622 -31.65 -2.87 7.06
C GLN A 622 -31.62 -3.00 5.53
N CYS A 623 -30.75 -2.24 4.85
CA CYS A 623 -30.55 -2.38 3.40
C CYS A 623 -30.03 -3.78 3.04
N TYR A 624 -29.11 -4.34 3.82
CA TYR A 624 -28.60 -5.70 3.61
C TYR A 624 -29.73 -6.75 3.73
N LEU A 625 -30.55 -6.66 4.78
CA LEU A 625 -31.70 -7.55 4.97
C LEU A 625 -32.72 -7.44 3.83
N GLN A 626 -33.01 -6.23 3.35
CA GLN A 626 -33.89 -6.02 2.20
C GLN A 626 -33.32 -6.65 0.93
N GLN A 627 -32.02 -6.48 0.68
CA GLN A 627 -31.36 -7.05 -0.49
C GLN A 627 -31.37 -8.58 -0.45
N GLU A 628 -31.18 -9.18 0.73
CA GLU A 628 -31.20 -10.63 0.91
C GLU A 628 -32.61 -11.21 0.69
N MET A 629 -33.65 -10.52 1.17
CA MET A 629 -35.04 -10.89 0.94
C MET A 629 -35.39 -10.90 -0.56
N ILE A 630 -35.07 -9.81 -1.28
CA ILE A 630 -35.27 -9.71 -2.73
C ILE A 630 -34.54 -10.83 -3.46
N TYR A 631 -33.30 -11.12 -3.03
CA TYR A 631 -32.50 -12.16 -3.65
C TYR A 631 -33.11 -13.55 -3.47
N GLU A 632 -33.55 -13.92 -2.26
CA GLU A 632 -34.19 -15.22 -2.03
C GLU A 632 -35.52 -15.34 -2.78
N GLU A 633 -36.31 -14.27 -2.90
CA GLU A 633 -37.52 -14.25 -3.74
C GLU A 633 -37.18 -14.51 -5.23
N LEU A 634 -36.17 -13.81 -5.77
CA LEU A 634 -35.71 -14.01 -7.14
C LEU A 634 -35.19 -15.43 -7.38
N LYS A 635 -34.46 -16.00 -6.41
CA LYS A 635 -33.96 -17.36 -6.46
C LYS A 635 -35.09 -18.38 -6.47
N GLN A 636 -36.09 -18.23 -5.61
CA GLN A 636 -37.27 -19.10 -5.61
C GLN A 636 -38.03 -19.01 -6.93
N ARG A 637 -38.24 -17.79 -7.46
CA ARG A 637 -38.87 -17.56 -8.76
C ARG A 637 -38.09 -18.23 -9.90
N LYS A 638 -36.76 -18.17 -9.87
CA LYS A 638 -35.91 -18.81 -10.88
C LYS A 638 -36.00 -20.34 -10.82
N VAL A 639 -35.96 -20.93 -9.63
CA VAL A 639 -36.12 -22.39 -9.45
C VAL A 639 -37.49 -22.86 -9.95
N ALA A 640 -38.56 -22.13 -9.62
CA ALA A 640 -39.90 -22.44 -10.11
C ALA A 640 -39.99 -22.36 -11.65
N GLN A 641 -39.35 -21.34 -12.24
CA GLN A 641 -39.29 -21.18 -13.70
C GLN A 641 -38.52 -22.33 -14.38
N ASP A 642 -37.41 -22.78 -13.79
CA ASP A 642 -36.61 -23.88 -14.34
C ASP A 642 -37.38 -25.22 -14.25
N GLN A 643 -38.09 -25.47 -13.14
CA GLN A 643 -38.97 -26.64 -12.98
C GLN A 643 -40.14 -26.64 -13.97
N THR A 644 -40.78 -25.48 -14.20
CA THR A 644 -41.84 -25.36 -15.21
C THR A 644 -41.29 -25.57 -16.62
N MET A 645 -40.11 -25.04 -16.93
CA MET A 645 -39.46 -25.24 -18.23
C MET A 645 -39.09 -26.70 -18.47
N GLU A 646 -38.60 -27.41 -17.46
CA GLU A 646 -38.29 -28.84 -17.54
C GLU A 646 -39.56 -29.69 -17.71
N SER A 647 -40.63 -29.38 -16.97
CA SER A 647 -41.94 -30.02 -17.13
C SER A 647 -42.53 -29.77 -18.53
N LEU A 648 -42.42 -28.55 -19.06
CA LEU A 648 -42.86 -28.20 -20.42
C LEU A 648 -42.08 -29.00 -21.46
N LYS A 649 -40.75 -29.05 -21.33
CA LYS A 649 -39.89 -29.83 -22.23
C LYS A 649 -40.29 -31.30 -22.23
N LYS A 650 -40.57 -31.86 -21.05
CA LYS A 650 -41.04 -33.24 -20.91
C LYS A 650 -42.39 -33.46 -21.60
N GLN A 651 -43.37 -32.59 -21.36
CA GLN A 651 -44.70 -32.67 -21.99
C GLN A 651 -44.63 -32.53 -23.52
N LEU A 652 -43.72 -31.72 -24.05
CA LEU A 652 -43.49 -31.59 -25.49
C LEU A 652 -42.86 -32.85 -26.09
N LEU A 653 -41.88 -33.45 -25.41
CA LEU A 653 -41.28 -34.72 -25.83
C LEU A 653 -42.30 -35.87 -25.78
N GLU A 654 -43.10 -35.97 -24.72
CA GLU A 654 -44.18 -36.96 -24.59
C GLU A 654 -45.27 -36.77 -25.67
N ALA A 655 -45.59 -35.52 -26.02
CA ALA A 655 -46.54 -35.20 -27.08
C ALA A 655 -46.02 -35.62 -28.48
N GLU A 656 -44.72 -35.39 -28.73
CA GLU A 656 -44.06 -35.79 -29.97
C GLU A 656 -43.98 -37.31 -30.11
N GLU A 657 -43.56 -38.01 -29.05
CA GLU A 657 -43.51 -39.48 -29.01
C GLU A 657 -44.91 -40.11 -29.15
N GLY A 658 -45.92 -39.56 -28.46
CA GLY A 658 -47.31 -39.99 -28.59
C GLY A 658 -47.86 -39.83 -30.00
N PHE A 659 -47.55 -38.72 -30.68
CA PHE A 659 -47.91 -38.52 -32.08
C PHE A 659 -47.25 -39.54 -33.00
N MET A 660 -45.95 -39.83 -32.80
CA MET A 660 -45.25 -40.84 -33.61
C MET A 660 -45.84 -42.24 -33.45
N ASN A 661 -46.17 -42.65 -32.22
CA ASN A 661 -46.82 -43.93 -31.94
C ASN A 661 -48.22 -44.01 -32.57
N ASP A 662 -49.01 -42.95 -32.47
CA ASP A 662 -50.33 -42.89 -33.09
C ASP A 662 -50.25 -42.97 -34.64
N VAL A 663 -49.22 -42.41 -35.28
CA VAL A 663 -48.98 -42.56 -36.72
C VAL A 663 -48.58 -44.01 -37.05
N ALA A 664 -47.72 -44.64 -36.23
CA ALA A 664 -47.29 -46.03 -36.43
C ALA A 664 -48.48 -47.00 -36.35
N ASP A 665 -49.35 -46.82 -35.35
CA ASP A 665 -50.56 -47.64 -35.15
C ASP A 665 -51.55 -47.47 -36.30
N LEU A 666 -51.73 -46.24 -36.82
CA LEU A 666 -52.59 -45.99 -37.98
C LEU A 666 -52.05 -46.63 -39.26
N ALA A 667 -50.73 -46.67 -39.40
CA ALA A 667 -50.05 -47.32 -40.52
C ALA A 667 -49.96 -48.86 -40.36
N GLN A 668 -50.31 -49.41 -39.18
CA GLN A 668 -50.13 -50.82 -38.76
C GLN A 668 -48.67 -51.30 -38.80
N VAL A 669 -47.74 -50.46 -38.34
CA VAL A 669 -46.31 -50.76 -38.31
C VAL A 669 -45.82 -50.77 -36.87
N SER A 670 -44.96 -51.73 -36.51
CA SER A 670 -44.36 -51.78 -35.17
C SER A 670 -43.46 -50.56 -34.95
N PRO A 671 -43.63 -49.79 -33.85
CA PRO A 671 -42.74 -48.67 -33.51
C PRO A 671 -41.33 -49.13 -33.09
N HIS A 672 -41.11 -50.43 -32.92
CA HIS A 672 -39.79 -51.01 -32.68
C HIS A 672 -39.26 -51.73 -33.91
N VAL A 673 -38.19 -51.19 -34.50
CA VAL A 673 -37.28 -51.93 -35.38
C VAL A 673 -36.68 -53.07 -34.56
N HIS A 674 -37.20 -54.29 -34.74
CA HIS A 674 -36.48 -55.48 -34.29
C HIS A 674 -35.19 -55.57 -35.11
N SER A 675 -34.04 -55.39 -34.44
CA SER A 675 -32.79 -55.93 -34.96
C SER A 675 -32.95 -57.43 -35.12
N ARG A 676 -32.97 -57.91 -36.36
CA ARG A 676 -32.69 -59.31 -36.66
C ARG A 676 -31.30 -59.38 -37.30
N ASP A 677 -30.41 -60.03 -36.54
CA ASP A 677 -29.09 -60.62 -36.83
C ASP A 677 -28.09 -59.87 -37.73
#